data_AF-E6QYQ1-F1
#
_entry.id   AF-E6QYQ1-F1
#
_cell.length_a   1.000
_cell.length_b   1.000
_cell.length_c   1.000
_cell.angle_alpha   90.00
_cell.angle_beta   90.00
_cell.angle_gamma   90.00
#
_symmetry.space_group_name_H-M   'P 1'
#
loop_
_entity.id
_entity.type
_entity.pdbx_description
1 polymer ?
#
loop_
_entity_poly.entity_id
_entity_poly.type
_entity_poly.pdbx_seq_one_letter_code
_entity_poly.pdbx_strand_id
1 'polypeptide(L)'
;MSAFTYTAALFSLISLLPSALAGPTAGTTYSISPNQHPSMCLGPAHDWEGADVVIKDCDEDDTTWLWTGQSFQNTATQLCIDIRDAGAWSGNKAQVWGCFPYNTNQQFNVEGSMIHWEDFCWDLTDGSSSAGTKLQIWSCFSYNDNQQWTFTEIEEVDECDATSVTETATIMSTATASNSDLSSTTASASASNIPEAVSAAESLTASLNASDPFFTASATGSGYEANATASATESAYGSLNGTASATYSSYDVNATASATYSSYDVNATASATDSGYESINATASATESGYEFVNATASDTLSASDTLSAETSTATNSSIGEGLWSPHKSSSVSSDEWSSETTTDSSTEWWATSTGSNSWASATASASNPWQSASGSGAWNSTSTASNSWETASQSDSWNVTSTASNSWETASQSDSWNVTSTASNSWETASSQAWNETSTDSWGGSATATATTSDSYGSATSTSTSSAISATATVGTISSGYLQTSGTKIVDSDGNEVILRGTNIGGWLVLEDWMCGISDESGSADRFSLTTLENRFGTEQARTLVEAWAENWLTTADFDELANIGFNVIRLPFSFRTVQNADGSWRDDAFTRMDWAIAQAKARGIYVIVDFHMWPGQEADYSAISENTDEGQSQRNAVGEIWKKVATHYLGESSICAFDVINEPTGSYGDYLQQDLYNAVRSVDASRIIIHESISTNPSTYGWTNVIYSLHEYDMMGSDFDSNKATWANGVQAYIDLWHGYNIPFMLAEFMADGDTLDYMLNSLNSQGLSWLTWAHSTVNMGRWGIWNHQPFYVDVSSDSYDTIYNTWTNMPSTFHTYIYDQLKSAATGSISVSRKRDLAPGARTTKRLHGSHGGRSRRNGVVHAVKGAAAVSI
;
A
#
# COMPACT_ATOMS: atom_id res chain seq x y z
N MET A 1 22.98 -88.55 -28.58
CA MET A 1 24.05 -87.54 -28.76
C MET A 1 23.37 -86.19 -28.91
N SER A 2 23.69 -85.30 -27.98
CA SER A 2 23.38 -83.86 -27.94
C SER A 2 21.90 -83.46 -27.97
N ALA A 3 21.33 -83.25 -26.77
CA ALA A 3 20.03 -82.63 -26.56
C ALA A 3 20.16 -81.11 -26.53
N PHE A 4 19.23 -80.43 -27.21
CA PHE A 4 19.04 -78.98 -27.20
C PHE A 4 17.68 -78.66 -26.58
N THR A 5 17.64 -77.54 -25.84
CA THR A 5 16.54 -76.60 -25.52
C THR A 5 16.10 -76.41 -24.06
N TYR A 6 16.32 -75.16 -23.61
CA TYR A 6 15.71 -74.31 -22.56
C TYR A 6 15.57 -74.79 -21.10
N THR A 7 16.25 -74.08 -20.18
CA THR A 7 15.83 -73.77 -18.79
C THR A 7 16.59 -72.50 -18.36
N ALA A 8 15.97 -71.31 -18.27
CA ALA A 8 15.08 -70.81 -17.22
C ALA A 8 15.84 -70.31 -15.97
N ALA A 9 15.65 -69.01 -15.70
CA ALA A 9 16.23 -68.22 -14.63
C ALA A 9 15.86 -68.75 -13.23
N LEU A 10 16.82 -68.68 -12.31
CA LEU A 10 16.57 -68.66 -10.87
C LEU A 10 17.15 -67.33 -10.36
N PHE A 11 16.28 -66.35 -10.15
CA PHE A 11 16.59 -65.14 -9.39
C PHE A 11 16.26 -65.40 -7.92
N SER A 12 17.15 -64.95 -7.05
CA SER A 12 17.02 -64.94 -5.59
C SER A 12 15.67 -64.37 -5.14
N LEU A 13 14.91 -65.17 -4.41
CA LEU A 13 13.81 -64.71 -3.56
C LEU A 13 14.32 -64.69 -2.11
N ILE A 14 14.91 -63.57 -1.70
CA ILE A 14 15.00 -63.18 -0.28
C ILE A 14 14.42 -61.77 -0.20
N SER A 15 13.13 -61.74 0.13
CA SER A 15 12.37 -60.70 0.83
C SER A 15 12.79 -59.24 0.60
N LEU A 16 12.11 -58.59 -0.35
CA LEU A 16 11.66 -57.21 -0.19
C LEU A 16 10.67 -57.19 1.00
N LEU A 17 11.14 -56.80 2.17
CA LEU A 17 10.30 -56.22 3.20
C LEU A 17 10.54 -54.71 3.13
N PRO A 18 9.50 -53.87 2.97
CA PRO A 18 9.67 -52.44 3.17
C PRO A 18 10.18 -52.23 4.60
N SER A 19 11.18 -51.38 4.75
CA SER A 19 11.72 -50.94 6.03
C SER A 19 10.63 -50.21 6.81
N ALA A 20 9.80 -50.94 7.55
CA ALA A 20 8.70 -50.41 8.36
C ALA A 20 9.15 -49.65 9.63
N LEU A 21 10.29 -48.95 9.57
CA LEU A 21 10.92 -48.33 10.75
C LEU A 21 11.48 -46.91 10.51
N ALA A 22 11.37 -46.35 9.32
CA ALA A 22 11.63 -44.93 9.08
C ALA A 22 10.28 -44.27 8.74
N GLY A 23 9.87 -43.27 9.53
CA GLY A 23 8.73 -42.41 9.18
C GLY A 23 9.02 -41.58 7.92
N PRO A 24 8.03 -40.85 7.38
CA PRO A 24 8.23 -40.02 6.19
C PRO A 24 9.31 -38.96 6.45
N THR A 25 10.24 -38.83 5.50
CA THR A 25 11.27 -37.78 5.47
C THR A 25 10.63 -36.44 5.12
N ALA A 26 10.91 -35.40 5.92
CA ALA A 26 10.44 -34.05 5.65
C ALA A 26 10.98 -33.53 4.30
N GLY A 27 10.14 -32.82 3.55
CA GLY A 27 10.43 -32.34 2.20
C GLY A 27 10.19 -33.36 1.09
N THR A 28 9.69 -34.56 1.42
CA THR A 28 9.40 -35.61 0.44
C THR A 28 7.90 -35.72 0.17
N THR A 29 7.54 -35.99 -1.08
CA THR A 29 6.15 -36.22 -1.52
C THR A 29 5.79 -37.70 -1.41
N TYR A 30 4.63 -37.99 -0.84
CA TYR A 30 4.12 -39.35 -0.65
C TYR A 30 2.69 -39.49 -1.16
N SER A 31 2.38 -40.68 -1.64
CA SER A 31 1.01 -41.19 -1.64
C SER A 31 0.76 -41.97 -0.34
N ILE A 32 -0.35 -41.68 0.34
CA ILE A 32 -0.65 -42.22 1.67
C ILE A 32 -1.86 -43.16 1.58
N SER A 33 -1.68 -44.44 1.89
CA SER A 33 -2.73 -45.46 1.79
C SER A 33 -3.01 -46.14 3.13
N PRO A 34 -4.26 -46.56 3.43
CA PRO A 34 -4.53 -47.43 4.57
C PRO A 34 -3.85 -48.79 4.35
N ASN A 35 -3.18 -49.35 5.36
CA ASN A 35 -2.44 -50.62 5.23
C ASN A 35 -3.33 -51.79 4.76
N GLN A 36 -4.60 -51.78 5.16
CA GLN A 36 -5.55 -52.82 4.74
C GLN A 36 -6.01 -52.67 3.27
N HIS A 37 -5.86 -51.47 2.68
CA HIS A 37 -6.40 -51.10 1.37
C HIS A 37 -5.34 -50.33 0.54
N PRO A 38 -4.23 -50.98 0.13
CA PRO A 38 -3.09 -50.31 -0.50
C PRO A 38 -3.34 -49.75 -1.91
N SER A 39 -4.51 -50.04 -2.51
CA SER A 39 -4.92 -49.48 -3.80
C SER A 39 -5.79 -48.23 -3.67
N MET A 40 -5.97 -47.74 -2.44
CA MET A 40 -6.76 -46.56 -2.13
C MET A 40 -5.86 -45.56 -1.40
N CYS A 41 -5.88 -44.30 -1.81
CA CYS A 41 -5.00 -43.27 -1.29
C CYS A 41 -5.78 -42.06 -0.78
N LEU A 42 -5.23 -41.40 0.23
CA LEU A 42 -5.81 -40.18 0.77
C LEU A 42 -5.71 -39.05 -0.26
N GLY A 43 -6.80 -38.32 -0.41
CA GLY A 43 -6.84 -37.09 -1.18
C GLY A 43 -8.02 -36.23 -0.73
N PRO A 44 -8.06 -34.96 -1.15
CA PRO A 44 -9.21 -34.12 -0.89
C PRO A 44 -10.43 -34.64 -1.67
N ALA A 45 -11.62 -34.55 -1.07
CA ALA A 45 -12.86 -34.85 -1.79
C ALA A 45 -13.15 -33.81 -2.89
N HIS A 46 -12.71 -32.57 -2.66
CA HIS A 46 -12.80 -31.42 -3.56
C HIS A 46 -11.65 -30.43 -3.29
N ASP A 47 -11.40 -29.52 -4.22
CA ASP A 47 -10.27 -28.60 -4.26
C ASP A 47 -10.45 -27.28 -3.47
N TRP A 48 -11.45 -27.18 -2.60
CA TRP A 48 -11.76 -25.99 -1.80
C TRP A 48 -11.56 -26.20 -0.28
N GLU A 49 -11.31 -25.13 0.46
CA GLU A 49 -11.09 -25.15 1.91
C GLU A 49 -12.32 -25.66 2.68
N GLY A 50 -12.10 -26.63 3.57
CA GLY A 50 -13.14 -27.32 4.32
C GLY A 50 -13.61 -28.62 3.67
N ALA A 51 -13.13 -28.96 2.46
CA ALA A 51 -13.45 -30.24 1.84
C ALA A 51 -12.91 -31.40 2.68
N ASP A 52 -13.68 -32.49 2.80
CA ASP A 52 -13.26 -33.64 3.60
C ASP A 52 -12.05 -34.34 2.97
N VAL A 53 -11.16 -34.86 3.82
CA VAL A 53 -10.11 -35.78 3.37
C VAL A 53 -10.71 -37.18 3.28
N VAL A 54 -10.59 -37.82 2.11
CA VAL A 54 -11.19 -39.12 1.81
C VAL A 54 -10.17 -40.07 1.21
N ILE A 55 -10.46 -41.38 1.23
CA ILE A 55 -9.74 -42.33 0.38
C ILE A 55 -10.37 -42.42 -1.01
N LYS A 56 -9.55 -42.48 -2.06
CA LYS A 56 -9.95 -42.62 -3.46
C LYS A 56 -8.89 -43.38 -4.26
N ASP A 57 -9.05 -43.51 -5.58
CA ASP A 57 -8.09 -44.27 -6.40
C ASP A 57 -6.72 -43.59 -6.38
N CYS A 58 -5.65 -44.35 -6.17
CA CYS A 58 -4.28 -43.80 -6.07
C CYS A 58 -3.76 -43.20 -7.38
N ASP A 59 -4.40 -43.50 -8.51
CA ASP A 59 -4.05 -42.92 -9.82
C ASP A 59 -4.72 -41.54 -10.04
N GLU A 60 -5.48 -41.00 -9.07
CA GLU A 60 -6.04 -39.65 -9.15
C GLU A 60 -4.99 -38.57 -8.85
N ASP A 61 -5.03 -37.47 -9.61
CA ASP A 61 -3.99 -36.43 -9.70
C ASP A 61 -3.73 -35.63 -8.40
N ASP A 62 -4.60 -35.75 -7.40
CA ASP A 62 -4.56 -35.01 -6.12
C ASP A 62 -4.42 -35.95 -4.90
N THR A 63 -3.92 -37.18 -5.09
CA THR A 63 -3.67 -38.15 -4.00
C THR A 63 -2.25 -38.09 -3.42
N THR A 64 -1.49 -37.05 -3.77
CA THR A 64 -0.10 -36.86 -3.42
C THR A 64 0.07 -35.71 -2.42
N TRP A 65 0.87 -35.95 -1.39
CA TRP A 65 1.05 -35.06 -0.25
C TRP A 65 2.54 -34.83 0.04
N LEU A 66 2.95 -33.57 0.05
CA LEU A 66 4.23 -33.13 0.58
C LEU A 66 4.19 -33.19 2.11
N TRP A 67 5.09 -33.96 2.71
CA TRP A 67 5.28 -33.97 4.16
C TRP A 67 6.31 -32.91 4.56
N THR A 68 5.91 -31.88 5.29
CA THR A 68 6.80 -30.79 5.70
C THR A 68 7.65 -31.13 6.94
N GLY A 69 7.44 -32.31 7.53
CA GLY A 69 7.98 -32.68 8.84
C GLY A 69 6.97 -32.47 9.99
N GLN A 70 5.92 -31.69 9.76
CA GLN A 70 4.83 -31.48 10.72
C GLN A 70 3.45 -31.46 10.07
N SER A 71 3.32 -31.05 8.80
CA SER A 71 2.04 -30.98 8.08
C SER A 71 2.08 -31.76 6.77
N PHE A 72 0.90 -32.14 6.28
CA PHE A 72 0.70 -32.74 4.97
C PHE A 72 0.05 -31.72 4.05
N GLN A 73 0.77 -31.23 3.05
CA GLN A 73 0.27 -30.31 2.03
C GLN A 73 -0.01 -31.07 0.74
N ASN A 74 -1.19 -30.90 0.17
CA ASN A 74 -1.56 -31.51 -1.10
C ASN A 74 -0.80 -30.84 -2.25
N THR A 75 -0.20 -31.62 -3.14
CA THR A 75 0.61 -31.05 -4.23
C THR A 75 -0.24 -30.47 -5.37
N ALA A 76 -1.51 -30.89 -5.52
CA ALA A 76 -2.40 -30.37 -6.56
C ALA A 76 -3.14 -29.11 -6.09
N THR A 77 -3.70 -29.13 -4.88
CA THR A 77 -4.52 -28.01 -4.36
C THR A 77 -3.73 -27.00 -3.53
N GLN A 78 -2.50 -27.32 -3.11
CA GLN A 78 -1.67 -26.53 -2.20
C GLN A 78 -2.26 -26.35 -0.78
N LEU A 79 -3.35 -27.05 -0.45
CA LEU A 79 -4.01 -27.03 0.86
C LEU A 79 -3.45 -28.11 1.82
N CYS A 80 -3.51 -27.86 3.12
CA CYS A 80 -3.00 -28.75 4.16
C CYS A 80 -4.12 -29.57 4.81
N ILE A 81 -3.81 -30.80 5.24
CA ILE A 81 -4.73 -31.57 6.11
C ILE A 81 -4.89 -30.84 7.43
N ASP A 82 -6.13 -30.64 7.85
CA ASP A 82 -6.55 -29.87 9.02
C ASP A 82 -7.62 -30.65 9.80
N ILE A 83 -7.48 -30.72 11.13
CA ILE A 83 -8.53 -31.27 11.99
C ILE A 83 -9.59 -30.20 12.26
N ARG A 84 -10.79 -30.45 11.73
CA ARG A 84 -11.92 -29.52 11.76
C ARG A 84 -12.17 -28.94 13.16
N ASP A 85 -12.24 -27.62 13.23
CA ASP A 85 -12.54 -26.81 14.43
C ASP A 85 -11.62 -27.07 15.64
N ALA A 86 -10.39 -27.57 15.44
CA ALA A 86 -9.51 -28.02 16.53
C ALA A 86 -10.18 -29.06 17.44
N GLY A 87 -11.14 -29.83 16.90
CA GLY A 87 -12.04 -30.64 17.70
C GLY A 87 -11.41 -31.92 18.23
N ALA A 88 -10.91 -31.91 19.45
CA ALA A 88 -10.24 -33.04 20.11
C ALA A 88 -11.22 -34.12 20.66
N TRP A 89 -11.95 -34.79 19.78
CA TRP A 89 -12.79 -35.96 20.12
C TRP A 89 -12.78 -37.04 19.04
N SER A 90 -12.96 -38.30 19.47
CA SER A 90 -13.06 -39.44 18.55
C SER A 90 -14.24 -39.29 17.60
N GLY A 91 -13.96 -39.44 16.30
CA GLY A 91 -14.92 -39.31 15.22
C GLY A 91 -14.90 -37.95 14.52
N ASN A 92 -14.15 -36.96 15.02
CA ASN A 92 -13.98 -35.70 14.32
C ASN A 92 -13.27 -35.92 12.97
N LYS A 93 -13.70 -35.20 11.92
CA LYS A 93 -13.25 -35.43 10.54
C LYS A 93 -12.09 -34.51 10.18
N ALA A 94 -11.17 -35.03 9.39
CA ALA A 94 -10.16 -34.21 8.75
C ALA A 94 -10.74 -33.52 7.52
N GLN A 95 -10.29 -32.31 7.27
CA GLN A 95 -10.59 -31.50 6.09
C GLN A 95 -9.27 -31.01 5.47
N VAL A 96 -9.34 -30.43 4.28
CA VAL A 96 -8.25 -29.60 3.75
C VAL A 96 -8.50 -28.14 4.06
N TRP A 97 -7.47 -27.36 4.34
CA TRP A 97 -7.56 -25.93 4.63
C TRP A 97 -6.27 -25.22 4.20
N GLY A 98 -6.25 -23.89 4.09
CA GLY A 98 -5.05 -23.12 3.84
C GLY A 98 -3.91 -23.52 4.80
N CYS A 99 -2.68 -23.61 4.27
CA CYS A 99 -1.51 -24.02 5.04
C CYS A 99 -1.00 -22.85 5.90
N PHE A 100 -1.09 -22.96 7.22
CA PHE A 100 -0.65 -21.91 8.15
C PHE A 100 0.49 -22.40 9.04
N PRO A 101 1.67 -21.75 9.03
CA PRO A 101 2.73 -22.04 9.98
C PRO A 101 2.20 -21.94 11.41
N TYR A 102 2.56 -22.91 12.25
CA TYR A 102 2.18 -23.00 13.67
C TYR A 102 0.69 -23.25 13.96
N ASN A 103 -0.16 -23.50 12.95
CA ASN A 103 -1.52 -23.97 13.21
C ASN A 103 -1.48 -25.41 13.74
N THR A 104 -1.80 -25.58 15.02
CA THR A 104 -1.77 -26.88 15.70
C THR A 104 -2.73 -27.90 15.08
N ASN A 105 -3.79 -27.47 14.40
CA ASN A 105 -4.76 -28.36 13.74
C ASN A 105 -4.16 -29.10 12.53
N GLN A 106 -3.04 -28.60 12.02
CA GLN A 106 -2.33 -29.10 10.84
C GLN A 106 -1.01 -29.77 11.23
N GLN A 107 -0.71 -29.86 12.52
CA GLN A 107 0.52 -30.44 13.07
C GLN A 107 0.31 -31.88 13.50
N PHE A 108 0.92 -32.79 12.75
CA PHE A 108 0.86 -34.23 12.96
C PHE A 108 2.21 -34.77 13.40
N ASN A 109 2.20 -35.90 14.10
CA ASN A 109 3.40 -36.64 14.46
C ASN A 109 3.29 -38.08 13.94
N VAL A 110 4.28 -38.54 13.18
CA VAL A 110 4.26 -39.90 12.61
C VAL A 110 5.12 -40.82 13.47
N GLU A 111 4.49 -41.85 14.05
CA GLU A 111 5.18 -42.88 14.84
C GLU A 111 4.94 -44.25 14.19
N GLY A 112 5.94 -44.74 13.45
CA GLY A 112 5.81 -45.95 12.64
C GLY A 112 4.78 -45.76 11.53
N SER A 113 3.72 -46.56 11.53
CA SER A 113 2.57 -46.46 10.60
C SER A 113 1.38 -45.70 11.17
N MET A 114 1.46 -45.16 12.39
CA MET A 114 0.40 -44.35 13.00
C MET A 114 0.70 -42.86 12.87
N ILE A 115 -0.30 -42.08 12.47
CA ILE A 115 -0.22 -40.63 12.35
C ILE A 115 -1.05 -40.03 13.48
N HIS A 116 -0.40 -39.24 14.33
CA HIS A 116 -0.98 -38.66 15.54
C HIS A 116 -1.32 -37.20 15.32
N TRP A 117 -2.42 -36.76 15.93
CA TRP A 117 -2.78 -35.38 16.14
C TRP A 117 -3.16 -35.22 17.61
N GLU A 118 -2.35 -34.49 18.38
CA GLU A 118 -2.41 -34.49 19.84
C GLU A 118 -2.46 -35.92 20.43
N ASP A 119 -3.49 -36.24 21.23
CA ASP A 119 -3.73 -37.54 21.86
C ASP A 119 -4.52 -38.53 20.96
N PHE A 120 -4.80 -38.17 19.70
CA PHE A 120 -5.60 -38.95 18.77
C PHE A 120 -4.78 -39.44 17.58
N CYS A 121 -5.28 -40.48 16.91
CA CYS A 121 -4.68 -41.08 15.74
C CYS A 121 -5.62 -40.93 14.55
N TRP A 122 -5.03 -40.74 13.36
CA TRP A 122 -5.73 -40.88 12.10
C TRP A 122 -6.32 -42.28 11.99
N ASP A 123 -7.62 -42.34 11.70
CA ASP A 123 -8.43 -43.54 11.67
C ASP A 123 -9.28 -43.51 10.39
N LEU A 124 -9.22 -44.58 9.61
CA LEU A 124 -10.12 -44.77 8.48
C LEU A 124 -11.52 -45.08 9.02
N THR A 125 -12.49 -44.20 8.76
CA THR A 125 -13.85 -44.33 9.31
C THR A 125 -14.43 -45.72 9.05
N ASP A 126 -14.73 -46.43 10.14
CA ASP A 126 -15.27 -47.80 10.16
C ASP A 126 -14.41 -48.86 9.40
N GLY A 127 -13.18 -48.53 9.01
CA GLY A 127 -12.31 -49.41 8.21
C GLY A 127 -12.80 -49.67 6.79
N SER A 128 -13.74 -48.86 6.30
CA SER A 128 -14.37 -49.04 4.99
C SER A 128 -13.40 -48.75 3.84
N SER A 129 -13.32 -49.67 2.87
CA SER A 129 -12.52 -49.52 1.65
C SER A 129 -13.24 -48.78 0.52
N SER A 130 -14.44 -48.24 0.77
CA SER A 130 -15.22 -47.56 -0.26
C SER A 130 -14.59 -46.20 -0.59
N ALA A 131 -14.41 -45.89 -1.87
CA ALA A 131 -14.02 -44.55 -2.31
C ALA A 131 -14.96 -43.48 -1.71
N GLY A 132 -14.40 -42.37 -1.23
CA GLY A 132 -15.12 -41.35 -0.48
C GLY A 132 -15.26 -41.62 1.03
N THR A 133 -14.71 -42.73 1.55
CA THR A 133 -14.66 -42.95 3.00
C THR A 133 -13.76 -41.89 3.63
N LYS A 134 -14.30 -41.15 4.60
CA LYS A 134 -13.63 -40.00 5.22
C LYS A 134 -12.55 -40.42 6.21
N LEU A 135 -11.47 -39.65 6.27
CA LEU A 135 -10.51 -39.68 7.35
C LEU A 135 -11.11 -39.04 8.61
N GLN A 136 -10.83 -39.64 9.76
CA GLN A 136 -11.22 -39.11 11.07
C GLN A 136 -10.06 -39.22 12.05
N ILE A 137 -10.17 -38.53 13.18
CA ILE A 137 -9.33 -38.80 14.35
C ILE A 137 -10.09 -39.70 15.34
N TRP A 138 -9.37 -40.60 15.98
CA TRP A 138 -9.91 -41.52 16.98
C TRP A 138 -8.86 -41.80 18.06
N SER A 139 -9.29 -42.23 19.26
CA SER A 139 -8.34 -42.66 20.29
C SER A 139 -7.35 -43.68 19.73
N CYS A 140 -6.06 -43.51 20.06
CA CYS A 140 -4.99 -44.34 19.52
C CYS A 140 -5.01 -45.76 20.09
N PHE A 141 -4.97 -46.76 19.22
CA PHE A 141 -4.83 -48.17 19.58
C PHE A 141 -3.82 -48.85 18.65
N SER A 142 -2.68 -49.29 19.20
CA SER A 142 -1.58 -49.91 18.45
C SER A 142 -1.92 -51.21 17.70
N TYR A 143 -3.10 -51.79 17.95
CA TYR A 143 -3.61 -52.98 17.27
C TYR A 143 -4.85 -52.70 16.41
N ASN A 144 -5.24 -51.42 16.24
CA ASN A 144 -6.32 -51.03 15.35
C ASN A 144 -5.77 -50.84 13.94
N ASP A 145 -6.14 -51.75 13.05
CA ASP A 145 -5.69 -51.74 11.66
C ASP A 145 -6.20 -50.51 10.88
N ASN A 146 -7.30 -49.88 11.32
CA ASN A 146 -7.82 -48.64 10.70
C ASN A 146 -6.91 -47.44 10.92
N GLN A 147 -5.96 -47.54 11.84
CA GLN A 147 -5.03 -46.47 12.22
C GLN A 147 -3.62 -46.68 11.64
N GLN A 148 -3.47 -47.63 10.72
CA GLN A 148 -2.20 -48.01 10.15
C GLN A 148 -2.12 -47.56 8.69
N TRP A 149 -1.11 -46.75 8.38
CA TRP A 149 -0.92 -46.09 7.09
C TRP A 149 0.43 -46.44 6.46
N THR A 150 0.44 -46.55 5.14
CA THR A 150 1.63 -46.78 4.32
C THR A 150 1.94 -45.54 3.52
N PHE A 151 3.19 -45.09 3.60
CA PHE A 151 3.73 -44.01 2.79
C PHE A 151 4.46 -44.61 1.59
N THR A 152 4.05 -44.24 0.38
CA THR A 152 4.76 -44.57 -0.86
C THR A 152 5.37 -43.29 -1.40
N GLU A 153 6.70 -43.20 -1.36
CA GLU A 153 7.43 -42.06 -1.91
C GLU A 153 7.17 -41.93 -3.41
N ILE A 154 6.84 -40.72 -3.85
CA ILE A 154 6.64 -40.39 -5.25
C ILE A 154 7.93 -39.74 -5.73
N GLU A 155 8.76 -40.51 -6.43
CA GLU A 155 9.92 -39.97 -7.15
C GLU A 155 9.43 -39.22 -8.40
N GLU A 156 9.59 -37.90 -8.42
CA GLU A 156 9.46 -37.11 -9.65
C GLU A 156 10.57 -37.55 -10.62
N VAL A 157 10.20 -38.15 -11.74
CA VAL A 157 11.15 -38.66 -12.72
C VAL A 157 11.67 -37.49 -13.56
N ASP A 158 12.77 -36.88 -13.12
CA ASP A 158 13.58 -36.04 -14.00
C ASP A 158 14.31 -36.94 -15.02
N GLU A 159 13.99 -36.78 -16.31
CA GLU A 159 14.88 -37.24 -17.37
C GLU A 159 16.19 -36.43 -17.29
N CYS A 160 17.24 -37.02 -16.69
CA CYS A 160 18.67 -36.99 -17.10
C CYS A 160 19.59 -37.65 -16.05
N ASP A 161 20.36 -38.63 -16.54
CA ASP A 161 21.35 -39.53 -15.93
C ASP A 161 22.47 -38.90 -15.05
N ALA A 162 22.72 -39.44 -13.83
CA ALA A 162 23.95 -40.16 -13.45
C ALA A 162 24.21 -40.30 -11.91
N THR A 163 24.03 -41.52 -11.41
CA THR A 163 24.75 -42.24 -10.31
C THR A 163 25.17 -41.54 -8.99
N SER A 164 24.51 -41.99 -7.92
CA SER A 164 24.86 -42.10 -6.48
C SER A 164 26.25 -41.67 -5.95
N VAL A 165 26.26 -40.82 -4.91
CA VAL A 165 26.91 -41.09 -3.59
C VAL A 165 26.24 -40.25 -2.49
N THR A 166 25.78 -40.88 -1.41
CA THR A 166 25.41 -40.23 -0.15
C THR A 166 26.63 -40.08 0.77
N GLU A 167 27.03 -38.85 1.08
CA GLU A 167 27.83 -38.50 2.27
C GLU A 167 27.24 -37.23 2.90
N THR A 168 27.11 -37.23 4.23
CA THR A 168 26.68 -36.10 5.04
C THR A 168 27.65 -34.94 4.85
N ALA A 169 27.24 -33.85 4.19
CA ALA A 169 28.08 -32.68 3.94
C ALA A 169 27.63 -31.49 4.80
N THR A 170 28.49 -31.06 5.72
CA THR A 170 28.45 -29.72 6.30
C THR A 170 28.84 -28.72 5.22
N ILE A 171 27.93 -27.85 4.77
CA ILE A 171 28.27 -26.81 3.78
C ILE A 171 28.76 -25.57 4.53
N MET A 172 30.04 -25.54 4.93
CA MET A 172 30.73 -24.26 5.17
C MET A 172 31.30 -23.78 3.84
N SER A 173 30.69 -22.72 3.29
CA SER A 173 31.25 -21.99 2.14
C SER A 173 32.19 -20.91 2.67
N THR A 174 33.46 -21.26 2.86
CA THR A 174 34.51 -20.28 3.15
C THR A 174 35.34 -20.04 1.90
N ALA A 175 35.36 -18.79 1.42
CA ALA A 175 36.26 -18.37 0.34
C ALA A 175 37.42 -17.60 0.96
N THR A 176 38.61 -18.22 0.99
CA THR A 176 39.84 -17.55 1.41
C THR A 176 40.79 -17.43 0.22
N ALA A 177 41.18 -16.20 -0.10
CA ALA A 177 42.20 -15.93 -1.09
C ALA A 177 43.39 -15.22 -0.43
N SER A 178 44.59 -15.77 -0.65
CA SER A 178 45.86 -15.11 -0.36
C SER A 178 46.74 -15.25 -1.59
N ASN A 179 47.11 -14.14 -2.21
CA ASN A 179 47.98 -14.16 -3.39
C ASN A 179 48.82 -12.90 -3.45
N SER A 180 50.06 -13.07 -3.92
CA SER A 180 51.09 -12.02 -3.99
C SER A 180 51.48 -11.63 -5.43
N ASP A 181 50.73 -12.08 -6.45
CA ASP A 181 51.17 -12.00 -7.87
C ASP A 181 50.03 -11.88 -8.91
N LEU A 182 48.87 -11.29 -8.57
CA LEU A 182 47.75 -11.12 -9.53
C LEU A 182 47.15 -9.71 -9.50
N SER A 183 46.84 -9.17 -10.68
CA SER A 183 46.34 -7.80 -10.91
C SER A 183 44.92 -7.51 -10.40
N SER A 184 44.22 -8.52 -9.87
CA SER A 184 42.90 -8.42 -9.25
C SER A 184 42.59 -9.74 -8.55
N THR A 185 42.20 -9.71 -7.28
CA THR A 185 41.79 -10.91 -6.53
C THR A 185 40.43 -10.70 -5.89
N THR A 186 39.55 -11.69 -6.03
CA THR A 186 38.20 -11.66 -5.45
C THR A 186 37.99 -12.90 -4.60
N ALA A 187 37.52 -12.71 -3.37
CA ALA A 187 37.00 -13.79 -2.53
C ALA A 187 35.47 -13.62 -2.46
N SER A 188 34.74 -14.59 -3.01
CA SER A 188 33.26 -14.57 -3.04
C SER A 188 32.70 -15.84 -2.43
N ALA A 189 31.78 -15.67 -1.47
CA ALA A 189 30.96 -16.73 -0.90
C ALA A 189 29.48 -16.42 -1.21
N SER A 190 28.80 -17.35 -1.88
CA SER A 190 27.40 -17.15 -2.31
C SER A 190 26.57 -18.43 -2.18
N ALA A 191 25.34 -18.31 -1.65
CA ALA A 191 24.35 -19.40 -1.61
C ALA A 191 22.97 -18.89 -2.06
N SER A 192 22.25 -19.69 -2.85
CA SER A 192 20.90 -19.39 -3.36
C SER A 192 20.05 -20.65 -3.49
N ASN A 193 18.76 -20.55 -3.17
CA ASN A 193 17.72 -21.60 -3.26
C ASN A 193 18.01 -22.91 -2.51
N ILE A 194 17.80 -22.91 -1.19
CA ILE A 194 17.82 -24.13 -0.35
C ILE A 194 16.50 -24.21 0.44
N PRO A 195 15.78 -25.36 0.45
CA PRO A 195 14.58 -25.55 1.27
C PRO A 195 14.90 -25.41 2.76
N GLU A 196 13.96 -24.90 3.57
CA GLU A 196 14.08 -24.61 5.01
C GLU A 196 14.60 -25.74 5.92
N ALA A 197 14.86 -26.94 5.39
CA ALA A 197 15.27 -28.12 6.15
C ALA A 197 16.79 -28.32 6.34
N VAL A 198 17.66 -27.37 5.94
CA VAL A 198 19.12 -27.50 6.19
C VAL A 198 19.52 -26.74 7.46
N SER A 199 19.29 -27.34 8.61
CA SER A 199 19.65 -26.77 9.93
C SER A 199 21.14 -26.87 10.30
N ALA A 200 22.07 -26.73 9.35
CA ALA A 200 23.51 -26.97 9.64
C ALA A 200 24.52 -26.24 8.73
N ALA A 201 24.23 -25.02 8.29
CA ALA A 201 25.26 -24.12 7.75
C ALA A 201 25.07 -22.73 8.38
N GLU A 202 25.94 -22.38 9.34
CA GLU A 202 25.74 -21.23 10.25
C GLU A 202 26.36 -19.91 9.76
N SER A 203 27.25 -19.90 8.73
CA SER A 203 27.82 -18.64 8.21
C SER A 203 28.39 -18.73 6.78
N LEU A 204 28.29 -17.63 6.04
CA LEU A 204 29.01 -17.35 4.80
C LEU A 204 30.14 -16.37 5.08
N THR A 205 31.38 -16.81 4.91
CA THR A 205 32.57 -15.97 5.16
C THR A 205 33.42 -15.82 3.90
N ALA A 206 33.62 -14.57 3.49
CA ALA A 206 34.63 -14.20 2.51
C ALA A 206 35.77 -13.44 3.21
N SER A 207 36.99 -13.98 3.11
CA SER A 207 38.16 -13.35 3.73
C SER A 207 39.29 -13.23 2.72
N LEU A 208 39.84 -12.03 2.61
CA LEU A 208 40.95 -11.73 1.70
C LEU A 208 42.03 -10.94 2.43
N ASN A 209 43.26 -11.44 2.34
CA ASN A 209 44.46 -10.78 2.86
C ASN A 209 45.51 -10.77 1.75
N ALA A 210 45.86 -9.58 1.26
CA ALA A 210 46.68 -9.48 0.05
C ALA A 210 47.57 -8.23 0.01
N SER A 211 48.53 -8.25 -0.93
CA SER A 211 49.66 -7.32 -1.03
C SER A 211 49.68 -6.50 -2.34
N ASP A 212 48.64 -6.56 -3.17
CA ASP A 212 48.61 -6.08 -4.57
C ASP A 212 47.40 -5.17 -4.88
N PRO A 213 47.28 -4.51 -6.04
CA PRO A 213 46.22 -3.53 -6.28
C PRO A 213 44.85 -4.16 -6.68
N PHE A 214 43.75 -3.65 -6.08
CA PHE A 214 42.32 -3.97 -6.31
C PHE A 214 41.76 -5.28 -5.72
N PHE A 215 41.02 -5.18 -4.61
CA PHE A 215 40.40 -6.32 -3.92
C PHE A 215 38.95 -6.12 -3.50
N THR A 216 38.20 -7.22 -3.56
CA THR A 216 36.82 -7.32 -3.07
C THR A 216 36.63 -8.63 -2.30
N ALA A 217 36.20 -8.53 -1.05
CA ALA A 217 35.62 -9.63 -0.29
C ALA A 217 34.09 -9.47 -0.30
N SER A 218 33.37 -10.49 -0.76
CA SER A 218 31.91 -10.44 -0.91
C SER A 218 31.23 -11.69 -0.35
N ALA A 219 30.27 -11.48 0.55
CA ALA A 219 29.41 -12.51 1.11
C ALA A 219 27.93 -12.17 0.85
N THR A 220 27.22 -13.07 0.14
CA THR A 220 25.81 -12.87 -0.22
C THR A 220 25.00 -14.15 0.00
N GLY A 221 23.90 -14.10 0.75
CA GLY A 221 23.06 -15.27 1.00
C GLY A 221 21.67 -14.97 1.54
N SER A 222 20.82 -15.99 1.51
CA SER A 222 19.49 -15.96 2.12
C SER A 222 19.39 -17.03 3.20
N GLY A 223 19.00 -16.64 4.42
CA GLY A 223 18.98 -17.51 5.61
C GLY A 223 20.34 -17.76 6.30
N TYR A 224 21.37 -16.93 6.06
CA TYR A 224 22.73 -17.11 6.61
C TYR A 224 23.30 -15.85 7.27
N GLU A 225 24.23 -16.00 8.22
CA GLU A 225 25.14 -14.94 8.66
C GLU A 225 26.10 -14.58 7.51
N ALA A 226 26.29 -13.28 7.23
CA ALA A 226 27.11 -12.81 6.11
C ALA A 226 28.29 -11.97 6.61
N ASN A 227 29.51 -12.50 6.47
CA ASN A 227 30.75 -11.87 6.91
C ASN A 227 31.72 -11.63 5.74
N ALA A 228 32.08 -10.37 5.51
CA ALA A 228 33.05 -9.98 4.49
C ALA A 228 34.21 -9.17 5.10
N THR A 229 35.42 -9.73 5.04
CA THR A 229 36.64 -9.10 5.58
C THR A 229 37.70 -8.94 4.50
N ALA A 230 38.08 -7.69 4.23
CA ALA A 230 39.15 -7.33 3.33
C ALA A 230 40.26 -6.58 4.08
N SER A 231 41.50 -7.11 4.05
CA SER A 231 42.65 -6.50 4.71
C SER A 231 43.88 -6.42 3.80
N ALA A 232 44.61 -5.30 3.88
CA ALA A 232 45.83 -5.08 3.11
C ALA A 232 46.95 -4.48 3.97
N THR A 233 48.15 -5.07 3.89
CA THR A 233 49.32 -4.66 4.69
C THR A 233 50.48 -4.10 3.87
N GLU A 234 50.35 -3.99 2.54
CA GLU A 234 51.40 -3.47 1.65
C GLU A 234 50.89 -2.36 0.71
N SER A 235 51.78 -1.47 0.28
CA SER A 235 51.48 -0.30 -0.56
C SER A 235 51.24 -0.68 -2.03
N ALA A 236 50.00 -0.54 -2.52
CA ALA A 236 49.71 -0.53 -3.96
C ALA A 236 48.54 0.41 -4.29
N TYR A 237 48.49 0.86 -5.54
CA TYR A 237 47.47 1.79 -6.05
C TYR A 237 46.18 1.03 -6.40
N GLY A 238 45.07 1.24 -5.69
CA GLY A 238 43.81 0.55 -6.01
C GLY A 238 42.63 0.85 -5.09
N SER A 239 41.73 -0.13 -4.91
CA SER A 239 40.59 -0.06 -3.99
C SER A 239 40.46 -1.34 -3.17
N LEU A 240 40.07 -1.21 -1.90
CA LEU A 240 39.83 -2.29 -0.94
C LEU A 240 38.35 -2.26 -0.51
N ASN A 241 37.59 -3.29 -0.87
CA ASN A 241 36.14 -3.33 -0.62
C ASN A 241 35.75 -4.56 0.19
N GLY A 242 35.06 -4.35 1.32
CA GLY A 242 34.34 -5.39 2.06
C GLY A 242 32.84 -5.19 1.88
N THR A 243 32.14 -6.19 1.32
CA THR A 243 30.70 -6.10 1.03
C THR A 243 29.96 -7.31 1.58
N ALA A 244 29.02 -7.07 2.49
CA ALA A 244 28.15 -8.11 3.05
C ALA A 244 26.68 -7.76 2.79
N SER A 245 25.91 -8.73 2.29
CA SER A 245 24.50 -8.54 1.95
C SER A 245 23.66 -9.79 2.26
N ALA A 246 22.49 -9.63 2.87
CA ALA A 246 21.59 -10.75 3.16
C ALA A 246 20.09 -10.42 2.94
N THR A 247 19.30 -11.45 2.61
CA THR A 247 17.84 -11.39 2.41
C THR A 247 17.17 -12.52 3.20
N TYR A 248 16.16 -12.25 4.03
CA TYR A 248 15.50 -13.27 4.89
C TYR A 248 16.48 -14.04 5.81
N SER A 249 17.23 -13.37 6.67
CA SER A 249 18.10 -14.05 7.65
C SER A 249 17.86 -13.54 9.07
N SER A 250 18.16 -14.40 10.04
CA SER A 250 18.04 -14.17 11.47
C SER A 250 19.40 -14.02 12.17
N TYR A 251 20.46 -13.65 11.43
CA TYR A 251 21.87 -13.65 11.87
C TYR A 251 22.66 -12.45 11.34
N ASP A 252 23.71 -12.00 12.04
CA ASP A 252 24.47 -10.76 11.75
C ASP A 252 24.95 -10.56 10.30
N VAL A 253 25.04 -9.28 9.90
CA VAL A 253 25.63 -8.83 8.62
C VAL A 253 26.81 -7.89 8.90
N ASN A 254 28.05 -8.36 8.65
CA ASN A 254 29.27 -7.61 8.97
C ASN A 254 30.17 -7.39 7.76
N ALA A 255 30.54 -6.13 7.50
CA ALA A 255 31.52 -5.74 6.49
C ALA A 255 32.70 -5.00 7.14
N THR A 256 33.92 -5.52 6.96
CA THR A 256 35.16 -4.91 7.46
C THR A 256 36.18 -4.69 6.33
N ALA A 257 36.68 -3.47 6.21
CA ALA A 257 37.79 -3.11 5.32
C ALA A 257 38.91 -2.39 6.10
N SER A 258 40.16 -2.90 6.02
CA SER A 258 41.29 -2.33 6.75
C SER A 258 42.61 -2.27 5.96
N ALA A 259 43.28 -1.10 6.00
CA ALA A 259 44.54 -0.87 5.26
C ALA A 259 45.65 -0.20 6.10
N THR A 260 46.90 -0.59 5.83
CA THR A 260 48.08 -0.04 6.55
C THR A 260 48.89 0.99 5.74
N TYR A 261 48.93 0.94 4.40
CA TYR A 261 49.78 1.83 3.56
C TYR A 261 49.05 2.53 2.39
N SER A 262 49.57 3.69 1.99
CA SER A 262 48.93 4.65 1.08
C SER A 262 48.69 4.18 -0.35
N SER A 263 47.60 4.71 -0.94
CA SER A 263 47.04 4.53 -2.30
C SER A 263 45.82 3.60 -2.52
N TYR A 264 45.01 3.34 -1.49
CA TYR A 264 43.70 2.67 -1.62
C TYR A 264 42.49 3.53 -1.28
N ASP A 265 41.37 3.34 -1.99
CA ASP A 265 40.04 3.64 -1.44
C ASP A 265 39.60 2.51 -0.52
N VAL A 266 39.22 2.81 0.73
CA VAL A 266 38.79 1.81 1.72
C VAL A 266 37.28 1.92 1.92
N ASN A 267 36.52 0.92 1.44
CA ASN A 267 35.06 0.93 1.51
C ASN A 267 34.53 -0.32 2.25
N ALA A 268 33.68 -0.11 3.26
CA ALA A 268 32.91 -1.15 3.92
C ALA A 268 31.42 -0.90 3.72
N THR A 269 30.70 -1.89 3.19
CA THR A 269 29.25 -1.79 2.92
C THR A 269 28.53 -3.02 3.47
N ALA A 270 27.61 -2.79 4.42
CA ALA A 270 26.72 -3.79 4.98
C ALA A 270 25.26 -3.43 4.66
N SER A 271 24.49 -4.38 4.13
CA SER A 271 23.11 -4.13 3.69
C SER A 271 22.20 -5.33 3.91
N ALA A 272 20.93 -5.07 4.24
CA ALA A 272 19.94 -6.13 4.45
C ALA A 272 18.53 -5.76 3.94
N THR A 273 17.73 -6.78 3.60
CA THR A 273 16.36 -6.66 3.05
C THR A 273 15.44 -7.74 3.65
N ASP A 274 14.27 -7.35 4.16
CA ASP A 274 13.15 -8.20 4.64
C ASP A 274 13.55 -9.22 5.74
N SER A 275 13.57 -8.82 7.03
CA SER A 275 14.40 -9.54 8.02
C SER A 275 14.02 -9.53 9.50
N GLY A 276 14.70 -10.39 10.28
CA GLY A 276 14.73 -10.42 11.76
C GLY A 276 16.15 -10.65 12.31
N TYR A 277 17.08 -9.74 12.00
CA TYR A 277 18.53 -9.80 12.34
C TYR A 277 18.88 -9.31 13.77
N GLU A 278 20.12 -9.58 14.24
CA GLU A 278 20.66 -9.06 15.51
C GLU A 278 21.58 -7.81 15.37
N SER A 279 22.31 -7.61 14.25
CA SER A 279 23.08 -6.37 13.99
C SER A 279 23.55 -6.19 12.53
N ILE A 280 23.70 -4.92 12.09
CA ILE A 280 24.29 -4.54 10.79
C ILE A 280 25.46 -3.58 11.03
N ASN A 281 26.68 -4.03 10.75
CA ASN A 281 27.90 -3.27 11.06
C ASN A 281 28.81 -3.09 9.83
N ALA A 282 29.20 -1.85 9.58
CA ALA A 282 30.21 -1.50 8.58
C ALA A 282 31.39 -0.76 9.22
N THR A 283 32.60 -1.33 9.10
CA THR A 283 33.83 -0.73 9.66
C THR A 283 34.89 -0.55 8.58
N ALA A 284 35.31 0.69 8.36
CA ALA A 284 36.41 1.04 7.46
C ALA A 284 37.54 1.73 8.22
N SER A 285 38.78 1.23 8.09
CA SER A 285 39.93 1.77 8.84
C SER A 285 41.21 1.87 8.01
N ALA A 286 42.00 2.92 8.26
CA ALA A 286 43.29 3.12 7.60
C ALA A 286 44.34 3.79 8.51
N THR A 287 45.62 3.41 8.38
CA THR A 287 46.65 3.71 9.42
C THR A 287 47.82 4.64 8.99
N GLU A 288 47.98 5.02 7.72
CA GLU A 288 49.08 5.90 7.23
C GLU A 288 48.62 6.91 6.15
N SER A 289 49.36 8.01 5.89
CA SER A 289 48.91 9.09 5.00
C SER A 289 49.06 8.80 3.50
N GLY A 290 47.98 8.97 2.72
CA GLY A 290 47.93 9.01 1.26
C GLY A 290 46.73 8.27 0.63
N TYR A 291 45.54 8.35 1.21
CA TYR A 291 44.31 7.70 0.73
C TYR A 291 43.33 8.73 0.15
N GLU A 292 42.64 8.38 -0.93
CA GLU A 292 41.67 9.30 -1.56
C GLU A 292 40.34 9.29 -0.79
N PHE A 293 39.81 8.11 -0.42
CA PHE A 293 38.55 7.97 0.35
C PHE A 293 38.54 6.81 1.38
N VAL A 294 37.96 7.06 2.56
CA VAL A 294 37.61 6.02 3.57
C VAL A 294 36.13 6.13 3.91
N ASN A 295 35.34 5.12 3.56
CA ASN A 295 33.87 5.14 3.65
C ASN A 295 33.33 3.88 4.34
N ALA A 296 32.41 4.08 5.28
CA ALA A 296 31.59 3.03 5.87
C ALA A 296 30.11 3.33 5.62
N THR A 297 29.34 2.31 5.22
CA THR A 297 27.91 2.44 4.93
C THR A 297 27.15 1.23 5.48
N ALA A 298 26.18 1.48 6.35
CA ALA A 298 25.24 0.50 6.87
C ALA A 298 23.81 0.92 6.47
N SER A 299 22.99 -0.02 6.00
CA SER A 299 21.63 0.26 5.49
C SER A 299 20.67 -0.92 5.68
N ASP A 300 19.40 -0.62 5.99
CA ASP A 300 18.29 -1.58 6.16
C ASP A 300 17.00 -1.02 5.54
N THR A 301 16.06 -1.92 5.17
CA THR A 301 14.81 -1.57 4.46
C THR A 301 13.51 -2.07 5.12
N LEU A 302 13.49 -3.12 5.98
CA LEU A 302 12.25 -3.68 6.56
C LEU A 302 12.42 -4.43 7.92
N SER A 303 12.06 -3.74 9.03
CA SER A 303 11.56 -4.21 10.36
C SER A 303 12.42 -4.92 11.45
N ALA A 304 12.54 -4.22 12.60
CA ALA A 304 12.32 -4.61 14.03
C ALA A 304 13.16 -5.67 14.77
N SER A 305 14.48 -5.45 14.89
CA SER A 305 15.20 -5.35 16.18
C SER A 305 16.66 -5.00 15.89
N ASP A 306 17.27 -4.14 16.72
CA ASP A 306 18.73 -3.99 16.87
C ASP A 306 19.49 -2.93 16.04
N THR A 307 20.81 -2.82 16.31
CA THR A 307 21.65 -1.60 16.22
C THR A 307 22.28 -1.40 14.83
N LEU A 308 22.14 -0.19 14.27
CA LEU A 308 22.85 0.27 13.07
C LEU A 308 24.13 1.03 13.45
N SER A 309 25.29 0.57 12.99
CA SER A 309 26.57 1.27 13.22
C SER A 309 27.43 1.38 11.96
N ALA A 310 27.97 2.58 11.73
CA ALA A 310 28.98 2.85 10.72
C ALA A 310 30.14 3.62 11.39
N GLU A 311 31.33 3.03 11.37
CA GLU A 311 32.53 3.62 11.96
C GLU A 311 33.63 3.79 10.91
N THR A 312 34.16 5.02 10.78
CA THR A 312 35.39 5.27 10.02
C THR A 312 36.51 5.72 10.95
N SER A 313 37.73 5.22 10.72
CA SER A 313 38.91 5.70 11.43
C SER A 313 40.10 5.87 10.48
N THR A 314 40.68 7.07 10.48
CA THR A 314 41.97 7.34 9.84
C THR A 314 42.98 7.76 10.90
N ALA A 315 44.06 7.02 11.09
CA ALA A 315 45.08 7.41 12.04
C ALA A 315 46.00 8.47 11.40
N THR A 316 45.80 9.76 11.71
CA THR A 316 46.86 10.75 11.46
C THR A 316 47.93 10.57 12.52
N ASN A 317 49.13 10.14 12.12
CA ASN A 317 50.25 10.08 13.05
C ASN A 317 50.66 11.52 13.45
N SER A 318 50.18 11.98 14.61
CA SER A 318 50.65 13.21 15.23
C SER A 318 52.02 12.95 15.83
N SER A 319 53.09 13.43 15.20
CA SER A 319 54.39 13.45 15.84
C SER A 319 55.15 14.74 15.63
N ILE A 320 54.71 15.86 16.22
CA ILE A 320 55.63 16.92 16.69
C ILE A 320 55.06 17.56 17.97
N GLY A 321 55.86 17.52 19.05
CA GLY A 321 55.49 17.96 20.39
C GLY A 321 55.55 19.47 20.67
N GLU A 322 55.01 19.81 21.84
CA GLU A 322 55.19 20.98 22.71
C GLU A 322 55.47 22.39 22.12
N GLY A 323 54.61 23.36 22.49
CA GLY A 323 55.05 24.75 22.72
C GLY A 323 54.12 25.89 22.27
N LEU A 324 53.57 26.61 23.26
CA LEU A 324 53.43 28.09 23.37
C LEU A 324 52.89 28.96 22.19
N TRP A 325 51.77 29.65 22.46
CA TRP A 325 51.38 31.05 22.08
C TRP A 325 51.48 31.54 20.60
N SER A 326 50.33 31.95 20.03
CA SER A 326 49.97 32.86 18.89
C SER A 326 51.06 33.44 17.95
N PRO A 327 50.81 33.84 16.66
CA PRO A 327 49.55 34.07 15.88
C PRO A 327 49.56 33.56 14.40
N HIS A 328 48.51 33.84 13.61
CA HIS A 328 48.42 33.78 12.12
C HIS A 328 49.75 34.08 11.37
N LYS A 329 50.13 33.48 10.21
CA LYS A 329 49.36 33.18 8.98
C LYS A 329 50.14 32.26 8.00
N SER A 330 49.43 31.36 7.30
CA SER A 330 49.67 30.78 5.95
C SER A 330 51.04 30.20 5.54
N SER A 331 51.07 28.88 5.31
CA SER A 331 51.58 28.26 4.07
C SER A 331 50.99 26.87 3.86
N SER A 332 50.56 26.62 2.63
CA SER A 332 49.95 25.42 2.03
C SER A 332 50.70 24.10 2.26
N VAL A 333 49.94 23.04 2.53
CA VAL A 333 50.23 21.65 2.12
C VAL A 333 48.95 21.10 1.49
N SER A 334 49.07 20.56 0.28
CA SER A 334 47.99 19.90 -0.49
C SER A 334 48.07 18.39 -0.29
N SER A 335 46.95 17.71 -0.01
CA SER A 335 46.44 16.52 -0.73
C SER A 335 45.25 15.94 0.04
N ASP A 336 44.05 16.30 -0.40
CA ASP A 336 42.97 15.40 -0.83
C ASP A 336 42.74 14.07 -0.07
N GLU A 337 42.43 14.11 1.23
CA GLU A 337 41.85 12.94 1.92
C GLU A 337 40.43 13.30 2.42
N TRP A 338 39.39 12.62 1.92
CA TRP A 338 38.00 12.79 2.35
C TRP A 338 37.52 11.53 3.09
N SER A 339 37.02 11.70 4.31
CA SER A 339 36.26 10.66 5.02
C SER A 339 34.80 11.06 5.14
N SER A 340 33.91 10.16 4.73
CA SER A 340 32.46 10.37 4.81
C SER A 340 31.78 9.26 5.61
N GLU A 341 30.98 9.66 6.59
CA GLU A 341 30.13 8.80 7.40
C GLU A 341 28.67 9.11 7.09
N THR A 342 27.93 8.11 6.65
CA THR A 342 26.49 8.25 6.34
C THR A 342 25.74 7.15 7.08
N THR A 343 24.87 7.54 8.02
CA THR A 343 23.91 6.65 8.68
C THR A 343 22.51 7.05 8.25
N THR A 344 21.75 6.08 7.74
CA THR A 344 20.39 6.28 7.25
C THR A 344 19.51 5.23 7.91
N ASP A 345 18.65 5.67 8.83
CA ASP A 345 17.70 4.82 9.54
C ASP A 345 16.27 5.19 9.10
N SER A 346 15.53 4.17 8.66
CA SER A 346 14.14 4.28 8.22
C SER A 346 13.17 3.48 9.11
N SER A 347 13.65 2.96 10.24
CA SER A 347 12.89 2.12 11.17
C SER A 347 12.09 2.92 12.22
N THR A 348 11.08 2.29 12.83
CA THR A 348 10.04 2.97 13.61
C THR A 348 10.38 3.27 15.07
N GLU A 349 11.53 2.86 15.63
CA GLU A 349 11.94 3.30 16.98
C GLU A 349 13.47 3.39 17.20
N TRP A 350 13.92 4.54 17.75
CA TRP A 350 15.25 4.89 18.35
C TRP A 350 16.37 5.44 17.42
N TRP A 351 17.56 5.74 17.98
CA TRP A 351 18.50 6.85 17.64
C TRP A 351 19.49 6.59 16.49
N ALA A 352 19.81 7.63 15.70
CA ALA A 352 20.91 7.60 14.72
C ALA A 352 22.15 8.38 15.22
N THR A 353 23.30 7.70 15.31
CA THR A 353 24.58 8.32 15.72
C THR A 353 25.64 8.17 14.64
N SER A 354 26.37 9.25 14.36
CA SER A 354 27.57 9.28 13.53
C SER A 354 28.71 9.99 14.30
N THR A 355 29.90 9.40 14.37
CA THR A 355 31.04 9.93 15.15
C THR A 355 32.31 9.96 14.31
N GLY A 356 32.67 11.14 13.79
CA GLY A 356 33.94 11.36 13.10
C GLY A 356 35.04 11.77 14.07
N SER A 357 36.25 11.22 13.91
CA SER A 357 37.37 11.49 14.84
C SER A 357 38.39 12.53 14.35
N ASN A 358 38.23 13.13 13.16
CA ASN A 358 39.29 13.88 12.48
C ASN A 358 38.90 15.24 11.86
N SER A 359 39.89 16.11 11.67
CA SER A 359 39.78 17.54 11.31
C SER A 359 39.25 17.88 9.92
N TRP A 360 38.86 16.88 9.12
CA TRP A 360 38.27 17.03 7.78
C TRP A 360 37.11 16.05 7.50
N ALA A 361 36.58 15.36 8.52
CA ALA A 361 35.49 14.42 8.37
C ALA A 361 34.14 15.10 8.10
N SER A 362 33.26 14.41 7.36
CA SER A 362 31.84 14.76 7.20
C SER A 362 30.97 13.67 7.80
N ALA A 363 30.07 14.06 8.71
CA ALA A 363 29.15 13.18 9.38
C ALA A 363 27.71 13.57 9.01
N THR A 364 26.96 12.63 8.43
CA THR A 364 25.57 12.82 8.03
C THR A 364 24.69 11.83 8.78
N ALA A 365 23.87 12.36 9.68
CA ALA A 365 22.81 11.63 10.35
C ALA A 365 21.47 12.15 9.84
N SER A 366 20.69 11.26 9.23
CA SER A 366 19.36 11.56 8.70
C SER A 366 18.31 10.74 9.44
N ALA A 367 17.37 11.45 10.07
CA ALA A 367 16.20 10.91 10.75
C ALA A 367 14.96 11.25 9.90
N SER A 368 14.08 10.28 9.71
CA SER A 368 12.92 10.37 8.80
C SER A 368 11.58 10.07 9.48
N ASN A 369 11.56 9.77 10.79
CA ASN A 369 10.35 9.46 11.56
C ASN A 369 10.16 10.38 12.80
N PRO A 370 8.91 10.59 13.29
CA PRO A 370 8.61 11.43 14.45
C PRO A 370 9.27 10.92 15.75
N TRP A 371 9.66 11.82 16.65
CA TRP A 371 10.34 11.53 17.95
C TRP A 371 11.82 11.08 17.87
N GLN A 372 12.45 11.17 16.70
CA GLN A 372 13.86 10.80 16.51
C GLN A 372 14.84 11.90 16.98
N SER A 373 16.06 11.49 17.34
CA SER A 373 17.19 12.37 17.67
C SER A 373 18.37 12.03 16.76
N ALA A 374 18.76 12.95 15.88
CA ALA A 374 19.98 12.83 15.09
C ALA A 374 21.13 13.53 15.83
N SER A 375 22.21 12.78 16.14
CA SER A 375 23.39 13.34 16.83
C SER A 375 24.67 13.09 16.04
N GLY A 376 25.45 14.16 15.86
CA GLY A 376 26.77 14.12 15.23
C GLY A 376 27.79 14.85 16.10
N SER A 377 29.00 14.30 16.23
CA SER A 377 30.10 14.92 16.99
C SER A 377 31.46 14.73 16.32
N GLY A 378 32.39 15.67 16.54
CA GLY A 378 33.81 15.53 16.20
C GLY A 378 34.25 15.81 14.76
N ALA A 379 33.38 16.34 13.89
CA ALA A 379 33.63 16.54 12.46
C ALA A 379 33.85 18.02 12.04
N TRP A 380 34.48 18.25 10.88
CA TRP A 380 34.70 19.61 10.33
C TRP A 380 33.41 20.21 9.77
N ASN A 381 32.58 19.36 9.12
CA ASN A 381 31.22 19.67 8.68
C ASN A 381 30.25 18.60 9.20
N SER A 382 29.21 19.04 9.91
CA SER A 382 28.17 18.17 10.48
C SER A 382 26.80 18.61 9.96
N THR A 383 26.03 17.67 9.39
CA THR A 383 24.69 17.93 8.83
C THR A 383 23.66 17.04 9.51
N SER A 384 22.68 17.66 10.16
CA SER A 384 21.51 16.97 10.72
C SER A 384 20.26 17.52 10.04
N THR A 385 19.52 16.65 9.34
CA THR A 385 18.28 17.01 8.66
C THR A 385 17.12 16.35 9.39
N ALA A 386 16.14 17.17 9.73
CA ALA A 386 14.98 16.82 10.51
C ALA A 386 13.77 17.25 9.64
N SER A 387 12.88 16.32 9.31
CA SER A 387 11.92 16.47 8.21
C SER A 387 10.46 16.50 8.70
N ASN A 388 10.19 16.16 9.96
CA ASN A 388 8.86 15.91 10.52
C ASN A 388 8.64 16.63 11.89
N SER A 389 7.43 16.56 12.46
CA SER A 389 7.06 17.34 13.67
C SER A 389 7.63 16.75 14.99
N TRP A 390 8.06 17.61 15.94
CA TRP A 390 8.62 17.27 17.28
C TRP A 390 10.04 16.70 17.32
N GLU A 391 10.95 17.27 16.54
CA GLU A 391 12.35 16.81 16.46
C GLU A 391 13.31 17.72 17.24
N THR A 392 14.41 17.14 17.75
CA THR A 392 15.54 17.90 18.32
C THR A 392 16.82 17.58 17.55
N ALA A 393 17.28 18.52 16.74
CA ALA A 393 18.64 18.51 16.22
C ALA A 393 19.56 19.16 17.27
N SER A 394 20.48 18.37 17.86
CA SER A 394 21.44 18.87 18.85
C SER A 394 22.87 18.53 18.43
N GLN A 395 23.79 19.50 18.53
CA GLN A 395 25.19 19.35 18.12
C GLN A 395 26.14 20.09 19.08
N SER A 396 27.35 19.56 19.23
CA SER A 396 28.46 20.17 19.98
C SER A 396 29.81 19.91 19.27
N ASP A 397 30.79 20.79 19.49
CA ASP A 397 32.19 20.63 19.06
C ASP A 397 32.46 20.47 17.54
N SER A 398 31.83 21.28 16.67
CA SER A 398 32.04 21.29 15.19
C SER A 398 32.31 22.70 14.61
N TRP A 399 33.00 22.81 13.46
CA TRP A 399 33.37 24.12 12.85
C TRP A 399 32.19 24.76 12.09
N ASN A 400 31.53 24.01 11.19
CA ASN A 400 30.31 24.45 10.50
C ASN A 400 29.15 23.48 10.78
N VAL A 401 28.01 24.04 11.18
CA VAL A 401 26.80 23.28 11.52
C VAL A 401 25.61 23.80 10.71
N THR A 402 24.91 22.88 10.04
CA THR A 402 23.66 23.18 9.34
C THR A 402 22.53 22.34 9.94
N SER A 403 21.49 23.04 10.43
CA SER A 403 20.25 22.43 10.93
C SER A 403 19.08 23.02 10.16
N THR A 404 18.35 22.18 9.44
CA THR A 404 17.19 22.58 8.63
C THR A 404 15.94 21.96 9.22
N ALA A 405 14.93 22.80 9.42
CA ALA A 405 13.70 22.50 10.12
C ALA A 405 12.55 23.02 9.22
N SER A 406 11.62 22.15 8.83
CA SER A 406 10.73 22.40 7.68
C SER A 406 9.24 22.45 8.06
N ASN A 407 8.87 22.09 9.29
CA ASN A 407 7.50 21.89 9.77
C ASN A 407 7.23 22.51 11.17
N SER A 408 5.97 22.53 11.63
CA SER A 408 5.56 23.21 12.87
C SER A 408 5.93 22.45 14.17
N TRP A 409 6.42 23.19 15.19
CA TRP A 409 6.86 22.74 16.54
C TRP A 409 8.26 22.12 16.68
N GLU A 410 9.25 22.71 16.00
CA GLU A 410 10.65 22.27 16.04
C GLU A 410 11.52 23.15 16.98
N THR A 411 12.54 22.56 17.63
CA THR A 411 13.57 23.29 18.39
C THR A 411 14.95 22.97 17.85
N ALA A 412 15.60 23.95 17.21
CA ALA A 412 17.03 23.92 16.95
C ALA A 412 17.76 24.52 18.16
N SER A 413 18.59 23.74 18.86
CA SER A 413 19.37 24.17 20.03
C SER A 413 20.82 23.75 19.93
N GLN A 414 21.76 24.65 20.23
CA GLN A 414 23.22 24.39 20.08
C GLN A 414 24.05 25.08 21.18
N SER A 415 25.21 24.50 21.50
CA SER A 415 26.24 25.07 22.36
C SER A 415 27.65 24.90 21.74
N ASP A 416 28.51 25.92 21.89
CA ASP A 416 29.96 25.88 21.60
C ASP A 416 30.38 25.58 20.12
N SER A 417 29.83 26.28 19.13
CA SER A 417 30.20 26.16 17.69
C SER A 417 30.54 27.51 17.00
N TRP A 418 31.31 27.50 15.90
CA TRP A 418 31.87 28.73 15.26
C TRP A 418 30.95 29.41 14.23
N ASN A 419 30.38 28.66 13.28
CA ASN A 419 29.43 29.15 12.28
C ASN A 419 28.14 28.30 12.29
N VAL A 420 26.98 28.96 12.43
CA VAL A 420 25.67 28.30 12.53
C VAL A 420 24.69 28.85 11.50
N THR A 421 24.03 27.96 10.75
CA THR A 421 22.90 28.29 9.88
C THR A 421 21.66 27.51 10.31
N SER A 422 20.58 28.23 10.65
CA SER A 422 19.28 27.67 11.00
C SER A 422 18.20 28.25 10.08
N THR A 423 17.44 27.37 9.44
CA THR A 423 16.35 27.74 8.52
C THR A 423 15.06 27.11 9.01
N ALA A 424 14.00 27.92 9.10
CA ALA A 424 12.70 27.57 9.65
C ALA A 424 11.62 28.24 8.78
N SER A 425 10.54 27.52 8.44
CA SER A 425 9.69 27.85 7.28
C SER A 425 8.24 28.23 7.64
N ASN A 426 7.80 28.15 8.91
CA ASN A 426 6.39 28.28 9.31
C ASN A 426 6.14 28.99 10.67
N SER A 427 4.88 29.40 10.92
CA SER A 427 4.50 30.45 11.90
C SER A 427 4.55 30.11 13.41
N TRP A 428 5.21 29.03 13.85
CA TRP A 428 5.24 28.58 15.27
C TRP A 428 6.62 28.08 15.76
N GLU A 429 7.71 28.47 15.11
CA GLU A 429 9.07 27.96 15.35
C GLU A 429 9.88 28.83 16.35
N THR A 430 10.81 28.22 17.11
CA THR A 430 11.80 28.94 17.94
C THR A 430 13.22 28.52 17.57
N ALA A 431 13.96 29.38 16.88
CA ALA A 431 15.40 29.22 16.67
C ALA A 431 16.18 29.81 17.87
N SER A 432 17.03 29.02 18.53
CA SER A 432 17.92 29.52 19.60
C SER A 432 19.37 29.10 19.34
N SER A 433 20.29 30.05 19.39
CA SER A 433 21.72 29.81 19.17
C SER A 433 22.58 30.53 20.19
N GLN A 434 23.73 29.93 20.53
CA GLN A 434 24.87 30.60 21.16
C GLN A 434 26.09 30.39 20.25
N ALA A 435 26.29 31.28 19.27
CA ALA A 435 27.45 31.21 18.36
C ALA A 435 28.20 32.55 18.22
N TRP A 436 29.42 32.49 17.68
CA TRP A 436 30.24 33.69 17.42
C TRP A 436 29.74 34.49 16.20
N ASN A 437 29.07 33.84 15.22
CA ASN A 437 28.41 34.43 14.06
C ASN A 437 27.12 33.66 13.70
N GLU A 438 26.03 34.37 13.44
CA GLU A 438 24.68 33.78 13.26
C GLU A 438 23.94 34.35 12.04
N THR A 439 23.19 33.51 11.32
CA THR A 439 22.22 33.92 10.28
C THR A 439 20.94 33.09 10.42
N SER A 440 19.79 33.76 10.55
CA SER A 440 18.45 33.15 10.60
C SER A 440 17.50 33.83 9.61
N THR A 441 16.61 33.06 8.98
CA THR A 441 15.64 33.56 7.99
C THR A 441 14.25 32.96 8.22
N ASP A 442 13.23 33.82 8.25
CA ASP A 442 11.78 33.51 8.36
C ASP A 442 11.02 34.17 7.19
N SER A 443 10.00 33.49 6.66
CA SER A 443 9.29 33.85 5.44
C SER A 443 7.79 34.12 5.62
N TRP A 444 7.35 34.81 6.68
CA TRP A 444 6.36 35.92 6.66
C TRP A 444 6.08 36.43 8.09
N GLY A 445 6.06 37.76 8.29
CA GLY A 445 6.17 38.41 9.60
C GLY A 445 5.22 37.94 10.72
N GLY A 446 5.76 37.12 11.63
CA GLY A 446 5.23 36.80 12.96
C GLY A 446 6.36 36.62 13.99
N SER A 447 6.63 37.65 14.79
CA SER A 447 7.52 37.73 15.98
C SER A 447 8.69 36.72 16.12
N ALA A 448 9.83 37.02 15.48
CA ALA A 448 11.13 36.51 15.93
C ALA A 448 11.42 37.02 17.36
N THR A 449 11.31 36.14 18.37
CA THR A 449 11.59 36.52 19.76
C THR A 449 13.07 36.33 20.05
N ALA A 450 13.91 37.31 19.70
CA ALA A 450 15.27 37.39 20.19
C ALA A 450 15.24 37.72 21.69
N THR A 451 15.16 36.69 22.54
CA THR A 451 15.20 36.87 23.99
C THR A 451 16.61 36.60 24.50
N ALA A 452 17.45 37.64 24.50
CA ALA A 452 18.57 37.70 25.44
C ALA A 452 17.98 38.03 26.83
N THR A 453 17.57 37.02 27.60
CA THR A 453 17.22 37.23 29.01
C THR A 453 18.36 36.81 29.91
N THR A 454 19.11 37.80 30.35
CA THR A 454 19.60 37.80 31.73
C THR A 454 18.39 37.92 32.67
N SER A 455 18.12 36.86 33.43
CA SER A 455 17.46 36.80 34.76
C SER A 455 16.35 37.82 35.12
N ASP A 456 15.11 37.32 35.29
CA ASP A 456 14.22 37.45 36.48
C ASP A 456 12.68 37.65 36.23
N SER A 457 11.91 36.63 36.63
CA SER A 457 10.58 36.53 37.29
C SER A 457 9.33 37.44 37.02
N TYR A 458 8.17 36.76 36.87
CA TYR A 458 6.74 37.11 37.07
C TYR A 458 5.94 37.96 36.03
N GLY A 459 4.90 37.34 35.42
CA GLY A 459 3.74 38.05 34.82
C GLY A 459 2.82 37.17 33.94
N SER A 460 1.51 37.12 34.22
CA SER A 460 0.47 36.40 33.46
C SER A 460 -0.19 37.29 32.39
N ALA A 461 -0.59 36.74 31.25
CA ALA A 461 -1.39 37.43 30.22
C ALA A 461 -2.65 36.63 29.82
N THR A 462 -3.75 37.35 29.58
CA THR A 462 -5.08 36.83 29.14
C THR A 462 -5.42 37.45 27.78
N SER A 463 -6.04 36.68 26.86
CA SER A 463 -6.53 37.20 25.57
C SER A 463 -8.06 37.06 25.46
N THR A 464 -8.70 38.00 24.76
CA THR A 464 -10.15 38.03 24.50
C THR A 464 -10.38 38.06 22.99
N SER A 465 -11.13 37.10 22.45
CA SER A 465 -11.53 37.06 21.04
C SER A 465 -12.93 37.67 20.87
N THR A 466 -13.15 38.41 19.78
CA THR A 466 -14.47 38.88 19.36
C THR A 466 -14.84 38.18 18.05
N SER A 467 -15.89 37.35 18.08
CA SER A 467 -16.48 36.72 16.91
C SER A 467 -17.54 37.64 16.30
N SER A 468 -17.50 37.83 14.98
CA SER A 468 -18.64 38.31 14.21
C SER A 468 -19.10 37.17 13.32
N ALA A 469 -20.19 36.51 13.72
CA ALA A 469 -20.83 35.47 12.92
C ALA A 469 -21.52 36.09 11.70
N ILE A 470 -21.12 35.66 10.51
CA ILE A 470 -21.88 35.87 9.28
C ILE A 470 -22.75 34.61 9.08
N SER A 471 -24.05 34.72 9.32
CA SER A 471 -25.01 33.72 8.83
C SER A 471 -25.08 33.83 7.30
N ALA A 472 -24.43 32.90 6.60
CA ALA A 472 -24.67 32.66 5.19
C ALA A 472 -25.72 31.55 5.05
N THR A 473 -26.91 31.89 4.57
CA THR A 473 -27.90 30.91 4.14
C THR A 473 -27.39 30.30 2.81
N ALA A 474 -27.06 29.02 2.81
CA ALA A 474 -26.67 28.29 1.60
C ALA A 474 -27.79 28.40 0.56
N THR A 475 -27.46 28.89 -0.63
CA THR A 475 -28.38 28.87 -1.77
C THR A 475 -28.07 27.61 -2.55
N VAL A 476 -29.06 26.72 -2.71
CA VAL A 476 -28.98 25.47 -3.49
C VAL A 476 -28.46 25.81 -4.90
N GLY A 477 -27.33 25.22 -5.28
CA GLY A 477 -26.83 25.31 -6.66
C GLY A 477 -27.79 24.62 -7.61
N THR A 478 -28.13 25.25 -8.74
CA THR A 478 -28.96 24.61 -9.77
C THR A 478 -28.07 23.85 -10.74
N ILE A 479 -28.39 22.58 -11.02
CA ILE A 479 -27.78 21.82 -12.13
C ILE A 479 -27.97 22.59 -13.43
N SER A 480 -26.92 22.62 -14.26
CA SER A 480 -26.99 23.25 -15.57
C SER A 480 -28.02 22.58 -16.47
N SER A 481 -28.67 23.35 -17.34
CA SER A 481 -29.68 22.85 -18.27
C SER A 481 -29.11 21.99 -19.41
N GLY A 482 -27.78 21.81 -19.48
CA GLY A 482 -27.10 20.98 -20.46
C GLY A 482 -26.03 20.09 -19.82
N TYR A 483 -25.50 19.15 -20.59
CA TYR A 483 -24.41 18.29 -20.14
C TYR A 483 -23.18 19.10 -19.76
N LEU A 484 -22.49 18.65 -18.72
CA LEU A 484 -21.12 19.09 -18.48
C LEU A 484 -20.23 18.62 -19.64
N GLN A 485 -19.21 19.40 -19.95
CA GLN A 485 -18.22 19.12 -20.98
C GLN A 485 -16.82 19.32 -20.43
N THR A 486 -15.81 18.76 -21.09
CA THR A 486 -14.41 19.07 -20.82
C THR A 486 -13.92 20.21 -21.72
N SER A 487 -13.09 21.08 -21.16
CA SER A 487 -12.48 22.21 -21.86
C SER A 487 -11.05 22.40 -21.37
N GLY A 488 -10.11 21.77 -22.06
CA GLY A 488 -8.74 21.63 -21.57
C GLY A 488 -8.73 20.82 -20.27
N THR A 489 -8.04 21.32 -19.25
CA THR A 489 -7.94 20.65 -17.94
C THR A 489 -9.17 20.84 -17.04
N LYS A 490 -10.27 21.38 -17.57
CA LYS A 490 -11.44 21.81 -16.78
C LYS A 490 -12.70 21.06 -17.18
N ILE A 491 -13.60 20.89 -16.22
CA ILE A 491 -15.00 20.55 -16.45
C ILE A 491 -15.78 21.85 -16.50
N VAL A 492 -16.66 22.01 -17.50
CA VAL A 492 -17.46 23.21 -17.70
C VAL A 492 -18.93 22.89 -17.92
N ASP A 493 -19.81 23.81 -17.52
CA ASP A 493 -21.22 23.77 -17.87
C ASP A 493 -21.46 24.19 -19.34
N SER A 494 -22.73 24.14 -19.77
CA SER A 494 -23.12 24.54 -21.13
C SER A 494 -22.84 26.00 -21.49
N ASP A 495 -22.64 26.86 -20.48
CA ASP A 495 -22.31 28.28 -20.66
C ASP A 495 -20.78 28.52 -20.64
N GLY A 496 -19.98 27.45 -20.46
CA GLY A 496 -18.53 27.49 -20.36
C GLY A 496 -18.01 27.93 -18.98
N ASN A 497 -18.85 27.97 -17.95
CA ASN A 497 -18.37 28.20 -16.58
C ASN A 497 -17.76 26.92 -16.03
N GLU A 498 -16.64 27.05 -15.32
CA GLU A 498 -15.97 25.94 -14.66
C GLU A 498 -16.82 25.35 -13.53
N VAL A 499 -16.88 24.02 -13.48
CA VAL A 499 -17.58 23.24 -12.46
C VAL A 499 -16.56 22.34 -11.78
N ILE A 500 -16.40 22.51 -10.46
CA ILE A 500 -15.56 21.65 -9.63
C ILE A 500 -16.48 20.69 -8.89
N LEU A 501 -16.32 19.40 -9.11
CA LEU A 501 -17.17 18.36 -8.53
C LEU A 501 -16.56 17.90 -7.19
N ARG A 502 -17.34 17.97 -6.11
CA ARG A 502 -16.96 17.57 -4.76
C ARG A 502 -18.06 16.71 -4.17
N GLY A 503 -17.72 15.50 -3.76
CA GLY A 503 -18.72 14.52 -3.40
C GLY A 503 -18.19 13.26 -2.73
N THR A 504 -18.98 12.21 -2.86
CA THR A 504 -18.68 10.88 -2.32
C THR A 504 -19.25 9.79 -3.22
N ASN A 505 -18.78 8.57 -3.01
CA ASN A 505 -19.29 7.36 -3.64
C ASN A 505 -20.40 6.74 -2.81
N ILE A 506 -21.49 6.35 -3.46
CA ILE A 506 -22.58 5.59 -2.85
C ILE A 506 -22.20 4.09 -2.81
N GLY A 507 -21.08 3.79 -2.14
CA GLY A 507 -20.58 2.44 -1.90
C GLY A 507 -21.51 1.63 -1.00
N GLY A 508 -21.47 0.30 -1.15
CA GLY A 508 -22.30 -0.62 -0.39
C GLY A 508 -23.80 -0.59 -0.73
N TRP A 509 -24.26 0.15 -1.75
CA TRP A 509 -25.70 0.28 -2.04
C TRP A 509 -26.24 -0.71 -3.08
N LEU A 510 -25.92 -0.49 -4.36
CA LEU A 510 -26.30 -1.38 -5.47
C LEU A 510 -25.21 -2.42 -5.78
N VAL A 511 -24.04 -2.20 -5.21
CA VAL A 511 -22.89 -3.10 -5.16
C VAL A 511 -22.61 -3.28 -3.68
N LEU A 512 -22.86 -4.48 -3.18
CA LEU A 512 -22.52 -4.82 -1.81
C LEU A 512 -21.05 -5.21 -1.78
N GLU A 513 -20.32 -4.71 -0.79
CA GLU A 513 -18.95 -5.12 -0.48
C GLU A 513 -18.96 -5.60 0.95
N ASP A 514 -18.63 -6.86 1.16
CA ASP A 514 -18.96 -7.57 2.38
C ASP A 514 -18.25 -6.92 3.58
N TRP A 515 -16.99 -6.51 3.35
CA TRP A 515 -16.13 -5.83 4.33
C TRP A 515 -16.72 -4.52 4.88
N MET A 516 -17.48 -3.76 4.07
CA MET A 516 -18.08 -2.48 4.49
C MET A 516 -19.57 -2.59 4.82
N CYS A 517 -20.22 -3.70 4.46
CA CYS A 517 -21.66 -3.90 4.58
C CYS A 517 -22.08 -4.68 5.83
N GLY A 518 -21.15 -5.07 6.70
CA GLY A 518 -21.46 -5.91 7.85
C GLY A 518 -21.95 -7.30 7.41
N ILE A 519 -21.41 -7.80 6.31
CA ILE A 519 -21.75 -9.09 5.73
C ILE A 519 -20.56 -10.02 5.94
N SER A 520 -20.84 -11.26 6.33
CA SER A 520 -19.91 -12.37 6.21
C SER A 520 -20.46 -13.39 5.22
N ASP A 521 -19.58 -13.95 4.40
CA ASP A 521 -19.93 -14.98 3.43
C ASP A 521 -18.88 -16.09 3.47
N GLU A 522 -19.22 -17.22 4.11
CA GLU A 522 -18.35 -18.40 4.22
C GLU A 522 -18.68 -19.44 3.13
N SER A 523 -19.45 -19.08 2.11
CA SER A 523 -19.82 -20.01 1.02
C SER A 523 -18.70 -20.23 -0.01
N GLY A 524 -17.59 -19.51 0.12
CA GLY A 524 -16.49 -19.50 -0.85
C GLY A 524 -16.68 -18.47 -1.99
N SER A 525 -17.79 -17.74 -2.02
CA SER A 525 -17.93 -16.57 -2.90
C SER A 525 -16.97 -15.47 -2.48
N ALA A 526 -16.30 -14.85 -3.46
CA ALA A 526 -15.43 -13.71 -3.21
C ALA A 526 -16.24 -12.50 -2.74
N ASP A 527 -15.54 -11.53 -2.12
CA ASP A 527 -16.10 -10.21 -1.80
C ASP A 527 -16.85 -9.64 -3.01
N ARG A 528 -18.00 -9.01 -2.74
CA ARG A 528 -18.94 -8.44 -3.73
C ARG A 528 -19.94 -9.40 -4.37
N PHE A 529 -19.85 -10.70 -4.09
CA PHE A 529 -20.72 -11.71 -4.71
C PHE A 529 -21.76 -12.33 -3.77
N SER A 530 -22.05 -11.71 -2.63
CA SER A 530 -23.08 -12.16 -1.66
C SER A 530 -24.47 -12.41 -2.29
N LEU A 531 -24.83 -11.71 -3.36
CA LEU A 531 -26.07 -11.98 -4.09
C LEU A 531 -26.06 -13.35 -4.81
N THR A 532 -24.91 -13.82 -5.29
CA THR A 532 -24.76 -15.19 -5.83
C THR A 532 -25.06 -16.21 -4.73
N THR A 533 -24.50 -16.04 -3.53
CA THR A 533 -24.77 -16.87 -2.36
C THR A 533 -26.25 -16.90 -2.00
N LEU A 534 -26.89 -15.73 -1.91
CA LEU A 534 -28.32 -15.64 -1.59
C LEU A 534 -29.20 -16.30 -2.66
N GLU A 535 -28.86 -16.15 -3.94
CA GLU A 535 -29.59 -16.81 -5.04
C GLU A 535 -29.43 -18.33 -4.99
N ASN A 536 -28.24 -18.84 -4.65
CA ASN A 536 -28.00 -20.28 -4.47
C ASN A 536 -28.81 -20.85 -3.29
N ARG A 537 -28.95 -20.08 -2.20
CA ARG A 537 -29.65 -20.53 -0.98
C ARG A 537 -31.17 -20.42 -1.05
N PHE A 538 -31.68 -19.30 -1.56
CA PHE A 538 -33.11 -18.97 -1.47
C PHE A 538 -33.80 -18.86 -2.84
N GLY A 539 -33.05 -18.97 -3.93
CA GLY A 539 -33.55 -18.70 -5.28
C GLY A 539 -33.67 -17.21 -5.57
N THR A 540 -33.79 -16.88 -6.85
CA THR A 540 -33.73 -15.50 -7.36
C THR A 540 -34.75 -14.56 -6.71
N GLU A 541 -36.02 -14.94 -6.63
CA GLU A 541 -37.08 -14.04 -6.12
C GLU A 541 -36.85 -13.63 -4.66
N GLN A 542 -36.48 -14.58 -3.81
CA GLN A 542 -36.22 -14.32 -2.39
C GLN A 542 -34.92 -13.54 -2.21
N ALA A 543 -33.84 -13.92 -2.89
CA ALA A 543 -32.58 -13.18 -2.86
C ALA A 543 -32.78 -11.71 -3.27
N ARG A 544 -33.59 -11.46 -4.31
CA ARG A 544 -33.97 -10.11 -4.73
C ARG A 544 -34.73 -9.35 -3.65
N THR A 545 -35.68 -10.00 -2.99
CA THR A 545 -36.40 -9.36 -1.87
C THR A 545 -35.45 -8.93 -0.75
N LEU A 546 -34.41 -9.73 -0.45
CA LEU A 546 -33.39 -9.37 0.53
C LEU A 546 -32.58 -8.15 0.07
N VAL A 547 -31.96 -8.18 -1.12
CA VAL A 547 -31.12 -7.05 -1.57
C VAL A 547 -31.92 -5.77 -1.83
N GLU A 548 -33.22 -5.86 -2.14
CA GLU A 548 -34.10 -4.69 -2.21
C GLU A 548 -34.37 -4.13 -0.80
N ALA A 549 -34.57 -4.98 0.21
CA ALA A 549 -34.68 -4.52 1.60
C ALA A 549 -33.39 -3.84 2.08
N TRP A 550 -32.23 -4.36 1.68
CA TRP A 550 -30.93 -3.71 1.89
C TRP A 550 -30.91 -2.32 1.24
N ALA A 551 -31.16 -2.25 -0.07
CA ALA A 551 -31.06 -1.01 -0.83
C ALA A 551 -32.04 0.07 -0.34
N GLU A 552 -33.23 -0.29 0.15
CA GLU A 552 -34.21 0.66 0.67
C GLU A 552 -33.82 1.32 2.00
N ASN A 553 -32.97 0.66 2.79
CA ASN A 553 -32.59 1.11 4.13
C ASN A 553 -31.16 1.65 4.21
N TRP A 554 -30.30 1.29 3.25
CA TRP A 554 -28.93 1.78 3.16
C TRP A 554 -28.85 3.23 2.67
N LEU A 555 -29.54 3.55 1.57
CA LEU A 555 -29.62 4.90 1.01
C LEU A 555 -31.05 5.39 1.00
N THR A 556 -31.31 6.50 1.69
CA THR A 556 -32.63 7.08 1.86
C THR A 556 -32.69 8.52 1.33
N THR A 557 -33.90 9.10 1.28
CA THR A 557 -34.06 10.52 0.91
C THR A 557 -33.31 11.48 1.84
N ALA A 558 -33.19 11.13 3.13
CA ALA A 558 -32.53 11.97 4.12
C ALA A 558 -31.02 12.08 3.87
N ASP A 559 -30.40 11.03 3.33
CA ASP A 559 -28.99 11.02 2.98
C ASP A 559 -28.69 12.07 1.90
N PHE A 560 -29.56 12.20 0.88
CA PHE A 560 -29.40 13.25 -0.13
C PHE A 560 -29.55 14.66 0.45
N ASP A 561 -30.45 14.86 1.42
CA ASP A 561 -30.55 16.14 2.13
C ASP A 561 -29.24 16.46 2.86
N GLU A 562 -28.62 15.44 3.46
CA GLU A 562 -27.38 15.62 4.20
C GLU A 562 -26.16 15.84 3.30
N LEU A 563 -26.06 15.14 2.18
CA LEU A 563 -25.03 15.39 1.16
C LEU A 563 -25.10 16.85 0.66
N ALA A 564 -26.31 17.37 0.44
CA ALA A 564 -26.50 18.77 0.10
C ALA A 564 -26.12 19.72 1.25
N ASN A 565 -26.38 19.35 2.51
CA ASN A 565 -26.00 20.13 3.70
C ASN A 565 -24.48 20.18 3.93
N ILE A 566 -23.75 19.12 3.57
CA ILE A 566 -22.28 19.09 3.56
C ILE A 566 -21.74 20.07 2.50
N GLY A 567 -22.51 20.33 1.45
CA GLY A 567 -22.13 21.18 0.33
C GLY A 567 -21.61 20.41 -0.87
N PHE A 568 -21.84 19.09 -0.92
CA PHE A 568 -21.53 18.29 -2.10
C PHE A 568 -22.42 18.65 -3.27
N ASN A 569 -21.84 18.51 -4.47
CA ASN A 569 -22.53 18.77 -5.74
C ASN A 569 -22.39 17.60 -6.71
N VAL A 570 -21.80 16.47 -6.30
CA VAL A 570 -21.76 15.23 -7.08
C VAL A 570 -21.89 14.01 -6.15
N ILE A 571 -22.44 12.93 -6.68
CA ILE A 571 -22.26 11.57 -6.17
C ILE A 571 -21.77 10.66 -7.30
N ARG A 572 -20.90 9.70 -6.99
CA ARG A 572 -20.61 8.56 -7.89
C ARG A 572 -21.44 7.37 -7.44
N LEU A 573 -22.10 6.74 -8.40
CA LEU A 573 -23.13 5.74 -8.20
C LEU A 573 -22.68 4.42 -8.84
N PRO A 574 -21.97 3.57 -8.06
CA PRO A 574 -21.62 2.22 -8.47
C PRO A 574 -22.85 1.38 -8.81
N PHE A 575 -22.83 0.68 -9.94
CA PHE A 575 -23.78 -0.37 -10.27
C PHE A 575 -23.08 -1.58 -10.88
N SER A 576 -23.71 -2.74 -10.74
CA SER A 576 -23.24 -4.02 -11.23
C SER A 576 -24.07 -4.47 -12.43
N PHE A 577 -23.55 -5.41 -13.24
CA PHE A 577 -24.40 -6.15 -14.17
C PHE A 577 -25.60 -6.79 -13.48
N ARG A 578 -25.47 -7.22 -12.22
CA ARG A 578 -26.57 -7.79 -11.42
C ARG A 578 -27.59 -6.74 -10.96
N THR A 579 -27.26 -5.46 -11.02
CA THR A 579 -28.22 -4.37 -10.84
C THR A 579 -29.23 -4.35 -11.98
N VAL A 580 -28.79 -4.61 -13.22
CA VAL A 580 -29.60 -4.45 -14.43
C VAL A 580 -30.02 -5.76 -15.11
N GLN A 581 -29.31 -6.85 -14.84
CA GLN A 581 -29.52 -8.19 -15.40
C GLN A 581 -29.64 -9.24 -14.30
N ASN A 582 -30.30 -10.35 -14.64
CA ASN A 582 -30.25 -11.59 -13.87
C ASN A 582 -28.93 -12.33 -14.13
N ALA A 583 -28.65 -13.37 -13.34
CA ALA A 583 -27.43 -14.17 -13.48
C ALA A 583 -27.27 -14.83 -14.87
N ASP A 584 -28.38 -15.12 -15.57
CA ASP A 584 -28.38 -15.66 -16.93
C ASP A 584 -28.17 -14.61 -18.04
N GLY A 585 -27.91 -13.34 -17.66
CA GLY A 585 -27.75 -12.21 -18.58
C GLY A 585 -29.05 -11.64 -19.13
N SER A 586 -30.22 -12.19 -18.76
CA SER A 586 -31.50 -11.57 -19.11
C SER A 586 -31.68 -10.25 -18.38
N TRP A 587 -32.29 -9.26 -19.04
CA TRP A 587 -32.56 -7.97 -18.40
C TRP A 587 -33.65 -8.11 -17.35
N ARG A 588 -33.43 -7.45 -16.22
CA ARG A 588 -34.48 -7.29 -15.21
C ARG A 588 -35.57 -6.34 -15.70
N ASP A 589 -36.81 -6.61 -15.31
CA ASP A 589 -37.94 -5.72 -15.61
C ASP A 589 -37.81 -4.37 -14.87
N ASP A 590 -37.13 -4.35 -13.73
CA ASP A 590 -36.93 -3.21 -12.86
C ASP A 590 -35.51 -2.61 -12.93
N ALA A 591 -34.72 -2.97 -13.95
CA ALA A 591 -33.28 -2.72 -14.07
C ALA A 591 -32.83 -1.29 -13.71
N PHE A 592 -33.63 -0.26 -14.00
CA PHE A 592 -33.27 1.14 -13.77
C PHE A 592 -33.97 1.78 -12.56
N THR A 593 -34.92 1.09 -11.92
CA THR A 593 -35.84 1.70 -10.93
C THR A 593 -35.11 2.40 -9.77
N ARG A 594 -34.11 1.75 -9.19
CA ARG A 594 -33.34 2.32 -8.07
C ARG A 594 -32.41 3.44 -8.51
N MET A 595 -31.73 3.26 -9.64
CA MET A 595 -30.86 4.28 -10.21
C MET A 595 -31.66 5.54 -10.59
N ASP A 596 -32.82 5.39 -11.23
CA ASP A 596 -33.75 6.48 -11.57
C ASP A 596 -34.17 7.25 -10.32
N TRP A 597 -34.50 6.55 -9.23
CA TRP A 597 -34.84 7.16 -7.96
C TRP A 597 -33.67 7.98 -7.39
N ALA A 598 -32.46 7.42 -7.31
CA ALA A 598 -31.30 8.13 -6.79
C ALA A 598 -30.93 9.35 -7.64
N ILE A 599 -30.97 9.22 -8.97
CA ILE A 599 -30.74 10.33 -9.91
C ILE A 599 -31.77 11.44 -9.69
N ALA A 600 -33.04 11.09 -9.50
CA ALA A 600 -34.09 12.07 -9.20
C ALA A 600 -33.87 12.77 -7.84
N GLN A 601 -33.43 12.03 -6.81
CA GLN A 601 -33.13 12.58 -5.48
C GLN A 601 -31.94 13.56 -5.52
N ALA A 602 -30.86 13.18 -6.21
CA ALA A 602 -29.69 14.03 -6.40
C ALA A 602 -30.06 15.30 -7.20
N LYS A 603 -30.77 15.13 -8.32
CA LYS A 603 -31.21 16.22 -9.19
C LYS A 603 -32.07 17.25 -8.46
N ALA A 604 -32.99 16.81 -7.60
CA ALA A 604 -33.85 17.69 -6.81
C ALA A 604 -33.06 18.63 -5.88
N ARG A 605 -31.80 18.31 -5.58
CA ARG A 605 -30.91 19.05 -4.66
C ARG A 605 -29.72 19.70 -5.35
N GLY A 606 -29.68 19.65 -6.68
CA GLY A 606 -28.57 20.23 -7.44
C GLY A 606 -27.29 19.41 -7.40
N ILE A 607 -27.38 18.12 -7.10
CA ILE A 607 -26.26 17.19 -7.05
C ILE A 607 -26.18 16.43 -8.38
N TYR A 608 -25.04 16.50 -9.05
CA TYR A 608 -24.75 15.70 -10.23
C TYR A 608 -24.53 14.22 -9.88
N VAL A 609 -24.66 13.34 -10.86
CA VAL A 609 -24.41 11.90 -10.72
C VAL A 609 -23.37 11.46 -11.73
N ILE A 610 -22.35 10.74 -11.26
CA ILE A 610 -21.49 9.90 -12.09
C ILE A 610 -22.07 8.48 -11.99
N VAL A 611 -22.45 7.89 -13.11
CA VAL A 611 -22.91 6.49 -13.15
C VAL A 611 -21.69 5.62 -13.43
N ASP A 612 -21.37 4.72 -12.50
CA ASP A 612 -20.14 3.93 -12.49
C ASP A 612 -20.42 2.44 -12.65
N PHE A 613 -19.84 1.81 -13.67
CA PHE A 613 -19.96 0.38 -13.87
C PHE A 613 -18.90 -0.39 -13.10
N HIS A 614 -19.28 -0.83 -11.91
CA HIS A 614 -18.37 -1.32 -10.88
C HIS A 614 -18.07 -2.83 -10.97
N MET A 615 -19.02 -3.61 -11.51
CA MET A 615 -18.90 -5.07 -11.63
C MET A 615 -19.48 -5.61 -12.93
N TRP A 616 -18.76 -6.51 -13.60
CA TRP A 616 -19.14 -7.09 -14.90
C TRP A 616 -19.46 -8.60 -14.85
N PRO A 617 -20.20 -9.17 -15.84
CA PRO A 617 -20.70 -10.56 -15.82
C PRO A 617 -19.67 -11.70 -15.78
N GLY A 618 -18.38 -11.42 -15.76
CA GLY A 618 -17.29 -12.42 -15.72
C GLY A 618 -16.27 -12.18 -14.60
N GLN A 619 -16.45 -11.12 -13.81
CA GLN A 619 -15.46 -10.66 -12.82
C GLN A 619 -15.18 -11.70 -11.73
N GLU A 620 -16.20 -12.45 -11.29
CA GLU A 620 -16.07 -13.48 -10.25
C GLU A 620 -15.13 -14.62 -10.69
N ALA A 621 -15.17 -14.97 -11.98
CA ALA A 621 -14.39 -16.07 -12.53
C ALA A 621 -12.96 -15.65 -12.87
N ASP A 622 -12.79 -14.47 -13.47
CA ASP A 622 -11.49 -13.91 -13.81
C ASP A 622 -11.57 -12.38 -13.87
N TYR A 623 -10.93 -11.73 -12.89
CA TYR A 623 -10.90 -10.27 -12.77
C TYR A 623 -10.06 -9.62 -13.88
N SER A 624 -9.00 -10.26 -14.36
CA SER A 624 -8.11 -9.70 -15.38
C SER A 624 -8.63 -9.90 -16.80
N ALA A 625 -9.42 -10.94 -17.06
CA ALA A 625 -9.83 -11.32 -18.41
C ALA A 625 -10.36 -10.17 -19.27
N ILE A 626 -11.18 -9.27 -18.72
CA ILE A 626 -11.75 -8.14 -19.47
C ILE A 626 -10.69 -7.17 -20.04
N SER A 627 -9.55 -7.05 -19.35
CA SER A 627 -8.42 -6.21 -19.72
C SER A 627 -7.53 -6.83 -20.80
N GLU A 628 -7.61 -8.14 -20.98
CA GLU A 628 -6.72 -8.91 -21.85
C GLU A 628 -7.11 -8.86 -23.33
N ASN A 629 -6.11 -9.00 -24.20
CA ASN A 629 -6.32 -9.14 -25.64
C ASN A 629 -6.53 -10.61 -26.04
N THR A 630 -7.58 -11.22 -25.49
CA THR A 630 -8.01 -12.61 -25.75
C THR A 630 -9.44 -12.64 -26.27
N ASP A 631 -9.88 -13.78 -26.82
CA ASP A 631 -11.27 -13.98 -27.24
C ASP A 631 -12.24 -13.84 -26.05
N GLU A 632 -11.82 -14.30 -24.87
CA GLU A 632 -12.57 -14.14 -23.62
C GLU A 632 -12.67 -12.67 -23.23
N GLY A 633 -11.54 -11.95 -23.19
CA GLY A 633 -11.54 -10.52 -22.89
C GLY A 633 -12.41 -9.72 -23.86
N GLN A 634 -12.35 -10.02 -25.16
CA GLN A 634 -13.23 -9.40 -26.15
C GLN A 634 -14.71 -9.73 -25.90
N SER A 635 -15.03 -10.96 -25.51
CA SER A 635 -16.39 -11.38 -25.16
C SER A 635 -16.92 -10.59 -23.95
N GLN A 636 -16.11 -10.45 -22.90
CA GLN A 636 -16.47 -9.67 -21.72
C GLN A 636 -16.68 -8.18 -22.07
N ARG A 637 -15.76 -7.57 -22.84
CA ARG A 637 -15.91 -6.19 -23.34
C ARG A 637 -17.17 -5.98 -24.17
N ASN A 638 -17.52 -6.94 -25.02
CA ASN A 638 -18.76 -6.89 -25.80
C ASN A 638 -19.99 -6.93 -24.89
N ALA A 639 -20.01 -7.81 -23.89
CA ALA A 639 -21.11 -7.91 -22.93
C ALA A 639 -21.30 -6.61 -22.15
N VAL A 640 -20.21 -6.04 -21.64
CA VAL A 640 -20.22 -4.73 -20.95
C VAL A 640 -20.63 -3.60 -21.90
N GLY A 641 -20.17 -3.61 -23.14
CA GLY A 641 -20.57 -2.66 -24.17
C GLY A 641 -22.07 -2.68 -24.47
N GLU A 642 -22.72 -3.85 -24.49
CA GLU A 642 -24.17 -3.95 -24.67
C GLU A 642 -24.96 -3.41 -23.46
N ILE A 643 -24.46 -3.63 -22.25
CA ILE A 643 -25.01 -3.00 -21.04
C ILE A 643 -24.91 -1.47 -21.17
N TRP A 644 -23.72 -0.95 -21.51
CA TRP A 644 -23.50 0.48 -21.67
C TRP A 644 -24.38 1.11 -22.73
N LYS A 645 -24.58 0.47 -23.89
CA LYS A 645 -25.50 0.99 -24.92
C LYS A 645 -26.92 1.15 -24.36
N LYS A 646 -27.38 0.21 -23.55
CA LYS A 646 -28.74 0.26 -22.98
C LYS A 646 -28.85 1.26 -21.82
N VAL A 647 -27.85 1.35 -20.95
CA VAL A 647 -27.74 2.39 -19.91
C VAL A 647 -27.70 3.78 -20.54
N ALA A 648 -26.83 4.00 -21.54
CA ALA A 648 -26.72 5.26 -22.26
C ALA A 648 -28.00 5.64 -23.00
N THR A 649 -28.72 4.65 -23.55
CA THR A 649 -30.01 4.87 -24.22
C THR A 649 -31.07 5.32 -23.22
N HIS A 650 -31.16 4.66 -22.06
CA HIS A 650 -32.14 4.98 -21.02
C HIS A 650 -31.94 6.40 -20.48
N TYR A 651 -30.69 6.80 -20.27
CA TYR A 651 -30.35 8.11 -19.71
C TYR A 651 -30.03 9.20 -20.75
N LEU A 652 -30.30 8.95 -22.04
CA LEU A 652 -30.03 9.95 -23.08
C LEU A 652 -30.84 11.22 -22.82
N GLY A 653 -30.16 12.35 -22.67
CA GLY A 653 -30.72 13.67 -22.38
C GLY A 653 -30.84 14.02 -20.89
N GLU A 654 -30.53 13.10 -19.96
CA GLU A 654 -30.51 13.42 -18.53
C GLU A 654 -29.21 14.15 -18.17
N SER A 655 -29.30 15.46 -17.92
CA SER A 655 -28.16 16.34 -17.66
C SER A 655 -27.70 16.34 -16.20
N SER A 656 -28.49 15.80 -15.28
CA SER A 656 -28.00 15.57 -13.91
C SER A 656 -26.93 14.48 -13.87
N ILE A 657 -26.88 13.59 -14.88
CA ILE A 657 -25.76 12.65 -15.01
C ILE A 657 -24.62 13.36 -15.73
N CYS A 658 -23.60 13.77 -14.98
CA CYS A 658 -22.49 14.55 -15.52
C CYS A 658 -21.49 13.68 -16.30
N ALA A 659 -21.32 12.41 -15.91
CA ALA A 659 -20.39 11.50 -16.57
C ALA A 659 -20.84 10.03 -16.45
N PHE A 660 -20.33 9.21 -17.36
CA PHE A 660 -20.30 7.77 -17.25
C PHE A 660 -18.88 7.31 -16.95
N ASP A 661 -18.70 6.64 -15.82
CA ASP A 661 -17.45 5.96 -15.47
C ASP A 661 -17.53 4.53 -15.98
N VAL A 662 -16.82 4.26 -17.08
CA VAL A 662 -17.17 3.13 -17.93
C VAL A 662 -16.78 1.79 -17.35
N ILE A 663 -15.80 1.76 -16.45
CA ILE A 663 -15.43 0.56 -15.71
C ILE A 663 -14.54 0.91 -14.51
N ASN A 664 -14.86 0.36 -13.35
CA ASN A 664 -14.10 0.50 -12.11
C ASN A 664 -12.87 -0.42 -12.08
N GLU A 665 -11.71 0.15 -11.75
CA GLU A 665 -10.45 -0.51 -11.39
C GLU A 665 -10.05 -1.75 -12.22
N PRO A 666 -10.04 -1.68 -13.57
CA PRO A 666 -9.48 -2.77 -14.35
C PRO A 666 -7.96 -2.85 -14.11
N THR A 667 -7.38 -4.04 -14.29
CA THR A 667 -5.92 -4.32 -14.11
C THR A 667 -4.98 -3.61 -15.11
N GLY A 668 -5.49 -2.63 -15.86
CA GLY A 668 -4.82 -2.00 -17.01
C GLY A 668 -5.00 -2.83 -18.28
N SER A 669 -5.20 -2.18 -19.43
CA SER A 669 -5.56 -2.88 -20.67
C SER A 669 -4.45 -2.89 -21.71
N TYR A 670 -4.12 -4.07 -22.25
CA TYR A 670 -3.15 -4.18 -23.34
C TYR A 670 -3.63 -3.36 -24.55
N GLY A 671 -2.87 -2.33 -24.93
CA GLY A 671 -3.21 -1.45 -26.05
C GLY A 671 -4.51 -0.66 -25.84
N ASP A 672 -4.96 -0.51 -24.60
CA ASP A 672 -6.19 0.21 -24.23
C ASP A 672 -7.47 -0.31 -24.92
N TYR A 673 -7.52 -1.60 -25.31
CA TYR A 673 -8.68 -2.17 -26.01
C TYR A 673 -9.95 -2.10 -25.17
N LEU A 674 -9.84 -2.26 -23.84
CA LEU A 674 -10.94 -2.05 -22.91
C LEU A 674 -11.54 -0.65 -23.01
N GLN A 675 -10.70 0.36 -22.84
CA GLN A 675 -11.13 1.75 -22.88
C GLN A 675 -11.68 2.11 -24.27
N GLN A 676 -11.06 1.62 -25.35
CA GLN A 676 -11.54 1.83 -26.72
C GLN A 676 -12.93 1.23 -26.97
N ASP A 677 -13.14 -0.04 -26.60
CA ASP A 677 -14.42 -0.73 -26.83
C ASP A 677 -15.55 -0.06 -26.04
N LEU A 678 -15.31 0.29 -24.77
CA LEU A 678 -16.34 0.94 -23.94
C LEU A 678 -16.60 2.38 -24.36
N TYR A 679 -15.57 3.14 -24.73
CA TYR A 679 -15.73 4.47 -25.33
C TYR A 679 -16.62 4.40 -26.57
N ASN A 680 -16.32 3.47 -27.48
CA ASN A 680 -17.08 3.28 -28.72
C ASN A 680 -18.53 2.84 -28.46
N ALA A 681 -18.74 1.95 -27.47
CA ALA A 681 -20.07 1.51 -27.07
C ALA A 681 -20.93 2.69 -26.59
N VAL A 682 -20.43 3.49 -25.66
CA VAL A 682 -21.15 4.69 -25.17
C VAL A 682 -21.35 5.70 -26.30
N ARG A 683 -20.32 6.02 -27.07
CA ARG A 683 -20.39 7.02 -28.17
C ARG A 683 -21.30 6.61 -29.32
N SER A 684 -21.57 5.32 -29.49
CA SER A 684 -22.57 4.86 -30.45
C SER A 684 -24.00 5.30 -30.12
N VAL A 685 -24.25 5.72 -28.86
CA VAL A 685 -25.54 6.15 -28.34
C VAL A 685 -25.52 7.60 -27.87
N ASP A 686 -24.56 7.96 -27.02
CA ASP A 686 -24.42 9.31 -26.46
C ASP A 686 -23.10 9.96 -26.89
N ALA A 687 -23.22 10.86 -27.86
CA ALA A 687 -22.10 11.59 -28.45
C ALA A 687 -21.55 12.71 -27.55
N SER A 688 -22.22 13.07 -26.45
CA SER A 688 -21.96 14.31 -25.73
C SER A 688 -21.69 14.13 -24.24
N ARG A 689 -22.05 13.01 -23.60
CA ARG A 689 -21.76 12.81 -22.17
C ARG A 689 -20.25 12.69 -21.91
N ILE A 690 -19.77 13.13 -20.75
CA ILE A 690 -18.38 12.89 -20.34
C ILE A 690 -18.20 11.39 -20.12
N ILE A 691 -17.10 10.83 -20.60
CA ILE A 691 -16.67 9.45 -20.30
C ILE A 691 -15.45 9.53 -19.38
N ILE A 692 -15.53 8.89 -18.23
CA ILE A 692 -14.39 8.73 -17.32
C ILE A 692 -13.69 7.42 -17.68
N HIS A 693 -12.35 7.47 -17.74
CA HIS A 693 -11.50 6.29 -17.89
C HIS A 693 -10.60 6.14 -16.66
N GLU A 694 -10.55 4.93 -16.12
CA GLU A 694 -9.63 4.49 -15.08
C GLU A 694 -8.51 3.60 -15.68
N SER A 695 -7.45 3.38 -14.89
CA SER A 695 -6.27 2.57 -15.23
C SER A 695 -5.71 2.85 -16.64
N ILE A 696 -5.60 4.14 -16.97
CA ILE A 696 -5.17 4.62 -18.29
C ILE A 696 -4.09 5.70 -18.14
N SER A 697 -3.06 5.61 -18.99
CA SER A 697 -1.99 6.63 -19.08
C SER A 697 -1.79 7.15 -20.49
N THR A 698 -2.48 6.59 -21.49
CA THR A 698 -2.34 7.00 -22.89
C THR A 698 -3.00 8.35 -23.14
N ASN A 699 -2.33 9.23 -23.91
CA ASN A 699 -2.93 10.49 -24.33
C ASN A 699 -4.19 10.23 -25.18
N PRO A 700 -5.36 10.80 -24.85
CA PRO A 700 -6.63 10.52 -25.53
C PRO A 700 -6.64 10.93 -27.01
N SER A 701 -5.78 11.87 -27.43
CA SER A 701 -5.62 12.22 -28.84
C SER A 701 -5.10 11.08 -29.71
N THR A 702 -4.44 10.08 -29.11
CA THR A 702 -3.99 8.83 -29.77
C THR A 702 -5.16 8.11 -30.44
N TYR A 703 -6.32 8.09 -29.78
CA TYR A 703 -7.54 7.44 -30.28
C TYR A 703 -8.58 8.43 -30.80
N GLY A 704 -8.26 9.74 -30.79
CA GLY A 704 -9.19 10.79 -31.16
C GLY A 704 -10.37 10.94 -30.19
N TRP A 705 -10.20 10.54 -28.93
CA TRP A 705 -11.23 10.68 -27.92
C TRP A 705 -11.49 12.14 -27.58
N THR A 706 -12.76 12.45 -27.33
CA THR A 706 -13.20 13.78 -26.94
C THR A 706 -14.15 13.69 -25.75
N ASN A 707 -14.17 14.76 -24.96
CA ASN A 707 -15.02 14.86 -23.78
C ASN A 707 -14.80 13.70 -22.79
N VAL A 708 -13.53 13.48 -22.42
CA VAL A 708 -13.11 12.45 -21.47
C VAL A 708 -12.41 13.06 -20.25
N ILE A 709 -12.52 12.38 -19.11
CA ILE A 709 -11.79 12.65 -17.86
C ILE A 709 -11.00 11.40 -17.53
N TYR A 710 -9.79 11.54 -17.00
CA TYR A 710 -9.08 10.42 -16.40
C TYR A 710 -9.22 10.48 -14.88
N SER A 711 -9.50 9.33 -14.30
CA SER A 711 -9.77 9.16 -12.87
C SER A 711 -8.69 8.30 -12.22
N LEU A 712 -8.26 8.73 -11.03
CA LEU A 712 -7.36 8.00 -10.15
C LEU A 712 -8.12 7.60 -8.89
N HIS A 713 -7.85 6.38 -8.41
CA HIS A 713 -8.22 5.90 -7.08
C HIS A 713 -6.96 5.81 -6.22
N GLU A 714 -7.05 6.29 -4.99
CA GLU A 714 -5.88 6.47 -4.13
C GLU A 714 -6.17 5.95 -2.71
N TYR A 715 -5.53 4.83 -2.41
CA TYR A 715 -5.67 4.13 -1.13
C TYR A 715 -4.33 3.88 -0.45
N ASP A 716 -3.21 4.27 -1.06
CA ASP A 716 -1.88 4.13 -0.46
C ASP A 716 -1.68 5.14 0.68
N MET A 717 -2.46 6.23 0.68
CA MET A 717 -2.47 7.26 1.74
C MET A 717 -3.42 6.98 2.92
N MET A 718 -3.91 5.76 3.07
CA MET A 718 -4.78 5.38 4.20
C MET A 718 -4.04 5.21 5.53
N GLY A 719 -2.71 5.22 5.52
CA GLY A 719 -1.90 5.12 6.74
C GLY A 719 -2.10 6.33 7.67
N SER A 720 -1.73 6.20 8.93
CA SER A 720 -1.72 7.32 9.88
C SER A 720 -0.48 8.21 9.74
N ASP A 721 0.51 7.80 8.94
CA ASP A 721 1.75 8.54 8.72
C ASP A 721 1.52 9.65 7.68
N PHE A 722 1.33 10.86 8.19
CA PHE A 722 1.07 12.04 7.37
C PHE A 722 2.21 12.36 6.40
N ASP A 723 3.46 12.18 6.80
CA ASP A 723 4.62 12.56 5.98
C ASP A 723 4.85 11.53 4.86
N SER A 724 4.72 10.23 5.17
CA SER A 724 4.68 9.17 4.15
C SER A 724 3.52 9.38 3.17
N ASN A 725 2.33 9.74 3.66
CA ASN A 725 1.19 10.01 2.81
C ASN A 725 1.45 11.24 1.91
N LYS A 726 2.05 12.32 2.40
CA LYS A 726 2.45 13.45 1.54
C LYS A 726 3.47 13.06 0.47
N ALA A 727 4.43 12.18 0.79
CA ALA A 727 5.39 11.68 -0.20
C ALA A 727 4.68 10.83 -1.27
N THR A 728 3.73 9.99 -0.83
CA THR A 728 2.85 9.21 -1.69
C THR A 728 2.02 10.11 -2.61
N TRP A 729 1.45 11.21 -2.08
CA TRP A 729 0.80 12.24 -2.89
C TRP A 729 1.74 12.80 -3.96
N ALA A 730 2.95 13.21 -3.57
CA ALA A 730 3.89 13.86 -4.48
C ALA A 730 4.35 12.93 -5.62
N ASN A 731 4.58 11.65 -5.31
CA ASN A 731 5.11 10.66 -6.26
C ASN A 731 4.02 9.93 -7.05
N GLY A 732 2.81 9.81 -6.50
CA GLY A 732 1.65 9.16 -7.11
C GLY A 732 0.68 10.19 -7.68
N VAL A 733 -0.18 10.73 -6.81
CA VAL A 733 -1.30 11.61 -7.22
C VAL A 733 -0.85 12.81 -8.05
N GLN A 734 0.16 13.56 -7.59
CA GLN A 734 0.63 14.75 -8.30
C GLN A 734 1.28 14.40 -9.65
N ALA A 735 1.96 13.25 -9.75
CA ALA A 735 2.53 12.80 -11.01
C ALA A 735 1.43 12.51 -12.06
N TYR A 736 0.31 11.90 -11.66
CA TYR A 736 -0.84 11.71 -12.55
C TYR A 736 -1.52 13.02 -12.92
N ILE A 737 -1.68 13.95 -11.98
CA ILE A 737 -2.19 15.30 -12.24
C ILE A 737 -1.35 15.97 -13.34
N ASP A 738 -0.03 16.00 -13.18
CA ASP A 738 0.88 16.64 -14.12
C ASP A 738 0.88 15.96 -15.49
N LEU A 739 0.87 14.62 -15.51
CA LEU A 739 0.81 13.83 -16.73
C LEU A 739 -0.45 14.13 -17.55
N TRP A 740 -1.62 14.04 -16.92
CA TRP A 740 -2.91 14.20 -17.60
C TRP A 740 -3.22 15.65 -17.96
N HIS A 741 -2.80 16.62 -17.13
CA HIS A 741 -2.80 18.03 -17.53
C HIS A 741 -1.88 18.29 -18.74
N GLY A 742 -0.75 17.58 -18.84
CA GLY A 742 0.12 17.58 -20.02
C GLY A 742 -0.59 17.10 -21.30
N TYR A 743 -1.63 16.28 -21.17
CA TYR A 743 -2.52 15.87 -22.28
C TYR A 743 -3.70 16.83 -22.50
N ASN A 744 -3.80 17.89 -21.71
CA ASN A 744 -4.87 18.89 -21.76
C ASN A 744 -6.25 18.26 -21.51
N ILE A 745 -6.34 17.36 -20.52
CA ILE A 745 -7.59 16.76 -20.04
C ILE A 745 -7.79 17.01 -18.53
N PRO A 746 -9.03 16.97 -18.03
CA PRO A 746 -9.28 17.10 -16.59
C PRO A 746 -8.86 15.85 -15.82
N PHE A 747 -8.31 16.07 -14.63
CA PHE A 747 -8.04 15.05 -13.61
C PHE A 747 -9.21 14.98 -12.60
N MET A 748 -9.52 13.78 -12.12
CA MET A 748 -10.42 13.54 -11.00
C MET A 748 -9.82 12.51 -10.04
N LEU A 749 -9.88 12.78 -8.73
CA LEU A 749 -9.63 11.77 -7.70
C LEU A 749 -10.98 11.16 -7.30
N ALA A 750 -11.44 10.11 -7.99
CA ALA A 750 -12.82 9.63 -7.85
C ALA A 750 -13.03 8.65 -6.70
N GLU A 751 -11.95 8.10 -6.15
CA GLU A 751 -11.99 7.36 -4.89
C GLU A 751 -10.73 7.63 -4.08
N PHE A 752 -10.92 7.81 -2.78
CA PHE A 752 -9.84 7.81 -1.80
C PHE A 752 -10.41 7.66 -0.40
N MET A 753 -9.59 7.11 0.49
CA MET A 753 -9.81 7.16 1.93
C MET A 753 -8.59 7.78 2.61
N ALA A 754 -8.86 8.77 3.47
CA ALA A 754 -7.89 9.33 4.39
C ALA A 754 -8.65 9.94 5.55
N ASP A 755 -7.93 10.23 6.64
CA ASP A 755 -8.47 10.90 7.80
C ASP A 755 -7.44 11.82 8.46
N GLY A 756 -7.88 12.62 9.43
CA GLY A 756 -7.00 13.53 10.16
C GLY A 756 -6.24 14.49 9.22
N ASP A 757 -4.98 14.74 9.51
CA ASP A 757 -4.15 15.70 8.76
C ASP A 757 -3.98 15.29 7.28
N THR A 758 -3.93 13.99 6.98
CA THR A 758 -3.84 13.48 5.61
C THR A 758 -5.05 13.90 4.79
N LEU A 759 -6.26 13.72 5.33
CA LEU A 759 -7.48 14.13 4.65
C LEU A 759 -7.50 15.65 4.41
N ASP A 760 -7.13 16.45 5.41
CA ASP A 760 -7.06 17.90 5.25
C ASP A 760 -6.06 18.30 4.17
N TYR A 761 -4.88 17.67 4.12
CA TYR A 761 -3.89 17.90 3.09
C TYR A 761 -4.40 17.53 1.70
N MET A 762 -4.96 16.33 1.52
CA MET A 762 -5.50 15.89 0.24
C MET A 762 -6.57 16.87 -0.26
N LEU A 763 -7.55 17.19 0.59
CA LEU A 763 -8.63 18.11 0.26
C LEU A 763 -8.12 19.51 -0.06
N ASN A 764 -7.14 20.03 0.68
CA ASN A 764 -6.54 21.34 0.41
C ASN A 764 -5.70 21.35 -0.88
N SER A 765 -4.95 20.29 -1.15
CA SER A 765 -4.16 20.12 -2.37
C SER A 765 -5.06 20.06 -3.61
N LEU A 766 -6.16 19.31 -3.55
CA LEU A 766 -7.16 19.25 -4.60
C LEU A 766 -7.86 20.61 -4.78
N ASN A 767 -8.33 21.20 -3.69
CA ASN A 767 -9.11 22.43 -3.73
C ASN A 767 -8.29 23.64 -4.21
N SER A 768 -7.02 23.75 -3.81
CA SER A 768 -6.14 24.84 -4.21
C SER A 768 -5.79 24.79 -5.71
N GLN A 769 -5.80 23.60 -6.29
CA GLN A 769 -5.62 23.37 -7.73
C GLN A 769 -6.94 23.40 -8.53
N GLY A 770 -8.08 23.50 -7.84
CA GLY A 770 -9.40 23.50 -8.47
C GLY A 770 -9.84 22.13 -9.00
N LEU A 771 -9.31 21.05 -8.43
CA LEU A 771 -9.55 19.68 -8.88
C LEU A 771 -10.83 19.09 -8.28
N SER A 772 -11.44 18.18 -9.04
CA SER A 772 -12.63 17.45 -8.62
C SER A 772 -12.26 16.20 -7.82
N TRP A 773 -13.05 15.86 -6.81
CA TRP A 773 -12.77 14.74 -5.92
C TRP A 773 -14.02 14.10 -5.33
N LEU A 774 -13.93 12.81 -5.04
CA LEU A 774 -14.96 12.01 -4.39
C LEU A 774 -14.32 11.04 -3.40
N THR A 775 -14.77 11.07 -2.14
CA THR A 775 -14.30 10.13 -1.12
C THR A 775 -15.00 8.78 -1.24
N TRP A 776 -14.29 7.69 -0.90
CA TRP A 776 -14.89 6.40 -0.62
C TRP A 776 -15.02 6.23 0.91
N ALA A 777 -16.22 6.20 1.49
CA ALA A 777 -17.56 6.18 0.89
C ALA A 777 -18.64 6.88 1.75
N HIS A 778 -19.87 6.95 1.22
CA HIS A 778 -20.98 7.62 1.88
C HIS A 778 -21.32 7.01 3.25
N SER A 779 -21.30 5.68 3.36
CA SER A 779 -21.61 4.95 4.58
C SER A 779 -20.91 3.60 4.66
N THR A 780 -20.75 3.10 5.89
CA THR A 780 -20.24 1.76 6.21
C THR A 780 -20.91 1.20 7.46
N VAL A 781 -20.71 -0.09 7.72
CA VAL A 781 -21.04 -0.72 8.99
C VAL A 781 -19.78 -0.86 9.84
N ASN A 782 -19.70 -0.08 10.93
CA ASN A 782 -18.61 -0.17 11.91
C ASN A 782 -17.18 -0.02 11.34
N MET A 783 -16.98 0.69 10.21
CA MET A 783 -15.65 0.89 9.61
C MET A 783 -15.05 2.28 9.88
N GLY A 784 -15.41 2.91 11.00
CA GLY A 784 -14.76 4.13 11.51
C GLY A 784 -14.63 5.24 10.45
N ARG A 785 -13.43 5.47 9.94
CA ARG A 785 -13.07 6.51 8.97
C ARG A 785 -13.43 6.24 7.50
N TRP A 786 -13.91 5.04 7.18
CA TRP A 786 -14.26 4.68 5.80
C TRP A 786 -15.60 5.25 5.34
N GLY A 787 -16.49 5.65 6.26
CA GLY A 787 -17.79 6.23 5.94
C GLY A 787 -17.87 7.68 6.38
N ILE A 788 -18.63 8.51 5.64
CA ILE A 788 -19.04 9.84 6.15
C ILE A 788 -19.94 9.67 7.38
N TRP A 789 -20.83 8.68 7.33
CA TRP A 789 -21.58 8.21 8.47
C TRP A 789 -21.53 6.68 8.57
N ASN A 790 -21.48 6.17 9.80
CA ASN A 790 -21.46 4.73 10.03
C ASN A 790 -22.77 4.28 10.66
N HIS A 791 -23.27 3.14 10.21
CA HIS A 791 -24.28 2.42 10.95
C HIS A 791 -23.69 1.91 12.28
N GLN A 792 -24.52 1.91 13.34
CA GLN A 792 -24.19 1.12 14.52
C GLN A 792 -24.00 -0.35 14.11
N PRO A 793 -23.11 -1.12 14.78
CA PRO A 793 -22.76 -2.46 14.33
C PRO A 793 -23.99 -3.37 14.20
N PHE A 794 -24.14 -3.98 13.03
CA PHE A 794 -25.03 -5.10 12.78
C PHE A 794 -24.32 -6.05 11.80
N TYR A 795 -24.57 -7.34 11.93
CA TYR A 795 -23.88 -8.35 11.14
C TYR A 795 -24.87 -9.36 10.60
N VAL A 796 -24.67 -9.77 9.36
CA VAL A 796 -25.41 -10.82 8.68
C VAL A 796 -24.44 -11.79 8.05
N ASP A 797 -24.63 -13.08 8.32
CA ASP A 797 -23.95 -14.13 7.58
C ASP A 797 -24.83 -14.60 6.43
N VAL A 798 -24.54 -14.13 5.21
CA VAL A 798 -25.36 -14.47 4.02
C VAL A 798 -25.24 -15.94 3.63
N SER A 799 -24.24 -16.66 4.13
CA SER A 799 -24.01 -18.09 3.87
C SER A 799 -24.78 -18.99 4.84
N SER A 800 -25.03 -18.54 6.08
CA SER A 800 -25.63 -19.38 7.13
C SER A 800 -26.94 -18.85 7.73
N ASP A 801 -27.14 -17.54 7.83
CA ASP A 801 -28.33 -16.96 8.47
C ASP A 801 -29.62 -17.33 7.73
N SER A 802 -30.73 -17.44 8.47
CA SER A 802 -32.04 -17.72 7.86
C SER A 802 -32.53 -16.54 7.03
N TYR A 803 -33.35 -16.80 6.01
CA TYR A 803 -34.00 -15.73 5.21
C TYR A 803 -34.65 -14.65 6.11
N ASP A 804 -35.40 -15.06 7.14
CA ASP A 804 -36.07 -14.13 8.05
C ASP A 804 -35.08 -13.33 8.90
N THR A 805 -33.94 -13.93 9.30
CA THR A 805 -32.88 -13.21 10.02
C THR A 805 -32.32 -12.10 9.13
N ILE A 806 -31.91 -12.43 7.91
CA ILE A 806 -31.34 -11.49 6.95
C ILE A 806 -32.35 -10.37 6.64
N TYR A 807 -33.58 -10.74 6.29
CA TYR A 807 -34.63 -9.79 5.95
C TYR A 807 -34.93 -8.83 7.11
N ASN A 808 -35.06 -9.35 8.33
CA ASN A 808 -35.35 -8.51 9.50
C ASN A 808 -34.19 -7.58 9.83
N THR A 809 -32.93 -8.04 9.73
CA THR A 809 -31.76 -7.19 9.98
C THR A 809 -31.65 -6.08 8.94
N TRP A 810 -31.73 -6.41 7.65
CA TRP A 810 -31.64 -5.41 6.57
C TRP A 810 -32.84 -4.47 6.48
N THR A 811 -34.03 -4.90 6.93
CA THR A 811 -35.21 -4.02 7.04
C THR A 811 -35.12 -3.07 8.24
N ASN A 812 -34.41 -3.46 9.31
CA ASN A 812 -34.31 -2.70 10.55
C ASN A 812 -32.86 -2.26 10.80
N MET A 813 -32.20 -1.72 9.78
CA MET A 813 -30.84 -1.21 9.91
C MET A 813 -30.74 -0.19 11.06
N PRO A 814 -29.76 -0.32 11.95
CA PRO A 814 -29.50 0.66 12.99
C PRO A 814 -29.25 2.06 12.41
N SER A 815 -29.57 3.07 13.23
CA SER A 815 -29.31 4.47 12.90
C SER A 815 -27.83 4.73 12.63
N THR A 816 -27.56 5.69 11.76
CA THR A 816 -26.21 6.14 11.44
C THR A 816 -25.73 7.24 12.40
N PHE A 817 -24.41 7.42 12.48
CA PHE A 817 -23.77 8.53 13.16
C PHE A 817 -22.64 9.10 12.30
N HIS A 818 -22.42 10.41 12.36
CA HIS A 818 -21.32 11.05 11.63
C HIS A 818 -19.97 10.63 12.20
N THR A 819 -19.03 10.38 11.31
CA THR A 819 -17.65 10.07 11.65
C THR A 819 -16.86 11.38 11.79
N TYR A 820 -15.64 11.34 12.31
CA TYR A 820 -14.84 12.56 12.52
C TYR A 820 -14.38 13.21 11.21
N ILE A 821 -14.39 12.47 10.09
CA ILE A 821 -14.10 13.02 8.76
C ILE A 821 -15.25 13.87 8.20
N TYR A 822 -16.47 13.77 8.75
CA TYR A 822 -17.64 14.55 8.30
C TYR A 822 -17.36 16.06 8.31
N ASP A 823 -16.79 16.58 9.41
CA ASP A 823 -16.55 18.02 9.54
C ASP A 823 -15.42 18.50 8.61
N GLN A 824 -14.40 17.67 8.37
CA GLN A 824 -13.32 17.96 7.41
C GLN A 824 -13.87 18.05 5.99
N LEU A 825 -14.67 17.07 5.57
CA LEU A 825 -15.33 17.04 4.27
C LEU A 825 -16.28 18.23 4.09
N LYS A 826 -17.07 18.56 5.11
CA LYS A 826 -17.97 19.71 5.09
C LYS A 826 -17.21 21.03 4.96
N SER A 827 -16.12 21.19 5.70
CA SER A 827 -15.25 22.36 5.59
C SER A 827 -14.67 22.50 4.18
N ALA A 828 -14.17 21.39 3.61
CA ALA A 828 -13.60 21.37 2.27
C ALA A 828 -14.64 21.54 1.15
N ALA A 829 -15.87 21.06 1.34
CA ALA A 829 -16.95 21.21 0.36
C ALA A 829 -17.52 22.65 0.37
N THR A 830 -17.61 23.28 1.54
CA THR A 830 -18.17 24.64 1.74
C THR A 830 -17.21 25.77 1.35
N GLY A 831 -16.75 25.76 0.10
CA GLY A 831 -16.05 26.89 -0.55
C GLY A 831 -16.51 27.14 -1.99
N SER A 832 -17.41 26.31 -2.52
CA SER A 832 -17.66 26.16 -3.95
C SER A 832 -19.05 26.59 -4.38
N ILE A 833 -19.43 27.85 -4.14
CA ILE A 833 -20.42 28.50 -5.00
C ILE A 833 -19.66 29.35 -6.01
N SER A 834 -19.01 28.69 -6.96
CA SER A 834 -18.53 29.29 -8.20
C SER A 834 -19.70 29.53 -9.17
N VAL A 835 -20.79 30.17 -8.72
CA VAL A 835 -21.72 30.78 -9.67
C VAL A 835 -21.09 32.12 -10.05
N SER A 836 -20.58 32.20 -11.27
CA SER A 836 -19.98 33.40 -11.83
C SER A 836 -20.95 34.58 -11.69
N ARG A 837 -20.72 35.48 -10.71
CA ARG A 837 -21.33 36.80 -10.75
C ARG A 837 -20.59 37.62 -11.80
N LYS A 838 -21.01 37.47 -13.06
CA LYS A 838 -20.87 38.58 -14.03
C LYS A 838 -21.64 39.76 -13.46
N ARG A 839 -20.89 40.64 -12.81
CA ARG A 839 -21.34 41.99 -12.48
C ARG A 839 -21.43 42.71 -13.81
N ASP A 840 -22.59 42.64 -14.46
CA ASP A 840 -22.88 43.45 -15.64
C ASP A 840 -22.70 44.92 -15.27
N LEU A 841 -21.53 45.46 -15.63
CA LEU A 841 -21.31 46.89 -15.72
C LEU A 841 -22.02 47.38 -16.98
N ALA A 842 -23.33 47.59 -16.87
CA ALA A 842 -24.06 48.43 -17.82
C ALA A 842 -24.00 49.91 -17.38
N PRO A 843 -23.86 50.86 -18.31
CA PRO A 843 -23.41 52.21 -17.99
C PRO A 843 -24.57 53.13 -17.55
N GLY A 844 -24.25 53.96 -16.54
CA GLY A 844 -24.89 55.22 -16.15
C GLY A 844 -26.34 55.51 -16.57
N ALA A 845 -27.24 55.50 -15.59
CA ALA A 845 -28.46 56.31 -15.65
C ALA A 845 -28.69 57.01 -14.29
N ARG A 846 -28.25 58.27 -14.20
CA ARG A 846 -28.67 59.19 -13.14
C ARG A 846 -30.08 59.72 -13.44
N THR A 847 -30.96 59.46 -12.46
CA THR A 847 -31.96 60.37 -11.86
C THR A 847 -33.34 60.64 -12.51
N THR A 848 -34.35 60.24 -11.71
CA THR A 848 -35.55 60.99 -11.22
C THR A 848 -36.88 60.93 -11.99
N LYS A 849 -37.93 60.36 -11.34
CA LYS A 849 -39.04 61.08 -10.66
C LYS A 849 -40.22 60.14 -10.35
N ARG A 850 -40.75 60.19 -9.11
CA ARG A 850 -42.10 60.74 -8.81
C ARG A 850 -42.40 60.80 -7.31
N LEU A 851 -42.99 61.92 -6.91
CA LEU A 851 -43.52 62.30 -5.60
C LEU A 851 -44.98 61.82 -5.42
N HIS A 852 -45.39 61.39 -4.22
CA HIS A 852 -46.31 62.13 -3.32
C HIS A 852 -46.69 61.33 -2.06
N GLY A 853 -46.73 62.03 -0.92
CA GLY A 853 -47.30 61.57 0.36
C GLY A 853 -46.88 62.47 1.53
N SER A 854 -47.77 63.39 1.92
CA SER A 854 -47.58 64.54 2.82
C SER A 854 -47.41 64.26 4.32
N HIS A 855 -46.74 65.19 5.03
CA HIS A 855 -47.00 65.84 6.36
C HIS A 855 -45.63 66.28 6.93
N GLY A 856 -45.28 67.47 7.42
CA GLY A 856 -45.89 68.79 7.61
C GLY A 856 -44.95 69.58 8.55
N GLY A 857 -44.65 70.86 8.28
CA GLY A 857 -44.25 71.83 9.33
C GLY A 857 -42.92 72.62 9.19
N ARG A 858 -43.09 73.94 8.91
CA ARG A 858 -42.25 75.13 9.26
C ARG A 858 -40.87 75.33 8.56
N SER A 859 -40.77 76.25 7.58
CA SER A 859 -40.42 77.72 7.69
C SER A 859 -38.90 77.96 7.87
N ARG A 860 -38.12 78.70 7.04
CA ARG A 860 -38.36 79.96 6.27
C ARG A 860 -37.14 80.30 5.35
N ARG A 861 -37.41 80.91 4.18
CA ARG A 861 -36.65 81.97 3.41
C ARG A 861 -35.23 81.63 2.89
N ASN A 862 -34.77 81.96 1.66
CA ASN A 862 -34.99 83.07 0.71
C ASN A 862 -34.51 82.67 -0.71
N GLY A 863 -35.01 83.34 -1.77
CA GLY A 863 -34.19 83.67 -2.96
C GLY A 863 -34.60 83.14 -4.35
N VAL A 864 -35.33 83.98 -5.08
CA VAL A 864 -35.66 84.01 -6.55
C VAL A 864 -34.37 83.89 -7.41
N VAL A 865 -34.20 83.01 -8.42
CA VAL A 865 -34.78 82.81 -9.79
C VAL A 865 -34.36 83.80 -10.89
N HIS A 866 -33.74 83.28 -11.96
CA HIS A 866 -33.97 83.57 -13.41
C HIS A 866 -33.44 82.35 -14.20
N ALA A 867 -34.28 81.53 -14.88
CA ALA A 867 -34.85 81.66 -16.25
C ALA A 867 -33.74 81.74 -17.34
N VAL A 868 -33.68 80.92 -18.41
CA VAL A 868 -34.61 80.85 -19.58
C VAL A 868 -34.16 79.75 -20.59
N LYS A 869 -35.16 79.04 -21.15
CA LYS A 869 -35.40 78.42 -22.50
C LYS A 869 -34.28 77.86 -23.43
N GLY A 870 -34.70 76.80 -24.15
CA GLY A 870 -34.52 76.61 -25.61
C GLY A 870 -33.76 75.31 -25.97
N ALA A 871 -34.37 74.23 -26.45
CA ALA A 871 -35.00 73.95 -27.76
C ALA A 871 -34.03 73.32 -28.79
N ALA A 872 -34.47 72.19 -29.37
CA ALA A 872 -34.06 71.57 -30.66
C ALA A 872 -32.60 71.08 -30.78
N ALA A 873 -32.20 70.10 -31.58
CA ALA A 873 -32.82 69.05 -32.39
C ALA A 873 -31.65 68.25 -33.04
N VAL A 874 -31.90 66.96 -33.37
CA VAL A 874 -31.34 66.21 -34.52
C VAL A 874 -29.90 65.65 -34.47
N SER A 875 -29.85 64.33 -34.72
CA SER A 875 -28.76 63.45 -35.24
C SER A 875 -27.46 63.39 -34.43
N ILE A 876 -26.89 62.23 -34.10
CA ILE A 876 -26.78 60.95 -34.83
C ILE A 876 -27.04 59.78 -33.88
#